data_AF-A0AAD8PG82-F1
#
_entry.id   AF-A0AAD8PG82-F1
#
_cell.length_a   1.000
_cell.length_b   1.000
_cell.length_c   1.000
_cell.angle_alpha   90.00
_cell.angle_beta   90.00
_cell.angle_gamma   90.00
#
_symmetry.space_group_name_H-M   'P 1'
#
loop_
_entity.id
_entity.type
_entity.pdbx_description
1 polymer ?
#
loop_
_entity_poly.entity_id
_entity_poly.type
_entity_poly.pdbx_seq_one_letter_code
_entity_poly.pdbx_strand_id
1 'polypeptide(L)'
;MPSIAELRSRLAKAQTKASTARLSKSQCIDILLKVCQKRNITLVPTLNGDELLTLKQLEKEVLDAIDAHDGRVTLAELAATIGVQRNHVDRIVEKILQEHPDTYISLQDTLITTAYTEKLMLIANSRLQECGLLDACDFANEFELPFDMIKVFLSKSKVVEGKLNGNLLESHIYDGFKERCVLASLSGTTVPTSTTRISNLLKIDVNFVNDVISRALKSGCVCGVLKGGVFTPKAYSDHRNASLLNFYNASGYLERSKLTDSTKSNKESGGLSFQDAVTLETVIINRKLIEPVVVLINEAIANDTWTNIGIMLPAALTNGDITALIDRVKDAVKSGYMVEGLYVSNNFESAFLKHVVPLLKERYDVQMLLEAVSKRDEEIFSYICTIMDEECVSQSESPFSELWSIASQEFYNQIQDTLLSQIRSSCTMDLYAGSKSHVNATELTEQLKSVYMKFIQTIKGMEDISKGNVDNSHLIMKTMVKELMPTDCHTLLHLYASQNHISIPEDAKEVNSKNRIAIIDCILDQEVKSHFKLYVEALKQKDALKCVEASKSIRAAMYITCNVKNEKKGFIRTQLTHYKQKLASLTHVDPIKVVHCVLNIALQKNGHYIFLVDKDWCIKGCIDSLEKLVNDDEIMGCMRKCLQTQGGY
;
A
#
# COMPACT_ATOMS: atom_id res chain seq x y z
N MET A 1 107.07 -29.28 62.60
CA MET A 1 106.25 -28.22 61.97
C MET A 1 107.17 -27.04 61.70
N PRO A 2 107.54 -26.73 60.44
CA PRO A 2 108.40 -25.59 60.14
C PRO A 2 107.72 -24.28 60.58
N SER A 3 108.48 -23.34 61.15
CA SER A 3 107.92 -22.08 61.64
C SER A 3 107.50 -21.18 60.49
N ILE A 4 106.57 -20.24 60.73
CA ILE A 4 106.11 -19.27 59.71
C ILE A 4 107.28 -18.49 59.10
N ALA A 5 108.35 -18.25 59.86
CA ALA A 5 109.56 -17.60 59.37
C ALA A 5 110.33 -18.48 58.37
N GLU A 6 110.36 -19.78 58.60
CA GLU A 6 111.01 -20.75 57.72
C GLU A 6 110.23 -20.96 56.42
N LEU A 7 108.89 -20.98 56.51
CA LEU A 7 108.01 -20.96 55.34
C LEU A 7 108.17 -19.68 54.52
N ARG A 8 108.25 -18.51 55.17
CA ARG A 8 108.53 -17.22 54.51
C ARG A 8 109.90 -17.22 53.81
N SER A 9 110.93 -17.78 54.45
CA SER A 9 112.27 -17.91 53.85
C SER A 9 112.26 -18.86 52.64
N ARG A 10 111.55 -19.99 52.74
CA ARG A 10 111.38 -20.92 51.61
C ARG A 10 110.59 -20.29 50.46
N LEU A 11 109.55 -19.53 50.76
CA LEU A 11 108.75 -18.81 49.78
C LEU A 11 109.57 -17.69 49.13
N ALA A 12 110.36 -16.93 49.90
CA ALA A 12 111.30 -15.94 49.37
C ALA A 12 112.37 -16.59 48.47
N LYS A 13 112.94 -17.74 48.88
CA LYS A 13 113.89 -18.51 48.05
C LYS A 13 113.25 -19.09 46.78
N ALA A 14 111.98 -19.47 46.83
CA ALA A 14 111.22 -19.92 45.67
C ALA A 14 110.89 -18.75 44.72
N GLN A 15 110.61 -17.56 45.26
CA GLN A 15 110.34 -16.35 44.49
C GLN A 15 111.60 -15.74 43.85
N THR A 16 112.77 -15.89 44.47
CA THR A 16 114.06 -15.43 43.90
C THR A 16 114.68 -16.42 42.92
N LYS A 17 114.14 -17.62 42.80
CA LYS A 17 114.55 -18.58 41.77
C LYS A 17 114.01 -18.11 40.41
N ALA A 18 114.83 -17.37 39.68
CA ALA A 18 114.52 -16.92 38.33
C ALA A 18 114.20 -18.13 37.45
N SER A 19 112.92 -18.27 37.07
CA SER A 19 112.50 -19.23 36.06
C SER A 19 113.09 -18.80 34.72
N THR A 20 113.87 -19.69 34.12
CA THR A 20 114.40 -19.56 32.76
C THR A 20 113.22 -19.56 31.77
N ALA A 21 113.20 -18.53 30.92
CA ALA A 21 112.21 -18.25 29.85
C ALA A 21 110.78 -17.90 30.32
N ARG A 22 110.59 -16.66 30.79
CA ARG A 22 109.26 -16.03 30.77
C ARG A 22 108.95 -15.57 29.35
N LEU A 23 107.99 -16.23 28.70
CA LEU A 23 107.40 -15.74 27.46
C LEU A 23 106.71 -14.39 27.74
N SER A 24 106.98 -13.39 26.91
CA SER A 24 106.25 -12.12 26.98
C SER A 24 104.80 -12.32 26.52
N LYS A 25 103.87 -11.45 26.95
CA LYS A 25 102.46 -11.52 26.53
C LYS A 25 102.31 -11.56 25.00
N SER A 26 103.13 -10.77 24.29
CA SER A 26 103.17 -10.76 22.81
C SER A 26 103.68 -12.09 22.23
N GLN A 27 104.71 -12.70 22.82
CA GLN A 27 105.20 -14.01 22.39
C GLN A 27 104.15 -15.11 22.62
N CYS A 28 103.41 -15.06 23.72
CA CYS A 28 102.30 -15.99 23.97
C CYS A 28 101.18 -15.85 22.92
N ILE A 29 100.80 -14.61 22.57
CA ILE A 29 99.78 -14.34 21.54
C ILE A 29 100.25 -14.85 20.17
N ASP A 30 101.51 -14.62 19.77
CA ASP A 30 102.05 -15.08 18.49
C ASP A 30 102.10 -16.61 18.38
N ILE A 31 102.49 -17.29 19.45
CA ILE A 31 102.48 -18.75 19.51
C ILE A 31 101.04 -19.27 19.39
N LEU A 32 100.10 -18.63 20.09
CA LEU A 32 98.70 -19.02 20.10
C LEU A 32 98.02 -18.80 18.74
N LEU A 33 98.30 -17.68 18.06
CA LEU A 33 97.87 -17.41 16.68
C LEU A 33 98.43 -18.47 15.70
N LYS A 34 99.71 -18.85 15.85
CA LYS A 34 100.32 -19.92 15.03
C LYS A 34 99.68 -21.29 15.28
N VAL A 35 99.28 -21.59 16.51
CA VAL A 35 98.55 -22.83 16.84
C VAL A 35 97.14 -22.80 16.24
N CYS A 36 96.46 -21.67 16.30
CA CYS A 36 95.14 -21.48 15.69
C CYS A 36 95.18 -21.70 14.17
N GLN A 37 96.18 -21.15 13.48
CA GLN A 37 96.39 -21.35 12.04
C GLN A 37 96.67 -22.82 11.69
N LYS A 38 97.48 -23.53 12.48
CA LYS A 38 97.81 -24.93 12.20
C LYS A 38 96.70 -25.93 12.52
N ARG A 39 95.85 -25.63 13.52
CA ARG A 39 94.77 -26.53 13.97
C ARG A 39 93.36 -26.09 13.54
N ASN A 40 93.25 -25.02 12.75
CA ASN A 40 92.00 -24.44 12.30
C ASN A 40 91.02 -24.11 13.45
N ILE A 41 91.56 -23.54 14.53
CA ILE A 41 90.78 -23.16 15.72
C ILE A 41 90.47 -21.68 15.63
N THR A 42 89.19 -21.31 15.67
CA THR A 42 88.74 -19.91 15.72
C THR A 42 88.64 -19.45 17.16
N LEU A 43 89.40 -18.44 17.52
CA LEU A 43 89.33 -17.75 18.82
C LEU A 43 88.78 -16.35 18.62
N VAL A 44 87.89 -15.94 19.53
CA VAL A 44 87.25 -14.62 19.53
C VAL A 44 87.82 -13.80 20.69
N PRO A 45 88.47 -12.66 20.42
CA PRO A 45 88.95 -11.78 21.47
C PRO A 45 87.82 -11.00 22.12
N THR A 46 87.92 -10.80 23.44
CA THR A 46 87.07 -9.86 24.16
C THR A 46 87.50 -8.41 23.85
N LEU A 47 86.57 -7.46 23.99
CA LEU A 47 86.78 -6.03 23.72
C LEU A 47 87.89 -5.42 24.60
N ASN A 48 88.12 -6.00 25.79
CA ASN A 48 89.17 -5.59 26.71
C ASN A 48 90.55 -6.17 26.35
N GLY A 49 90.61 -7.12 25.40
CA GLY A 49 91.86 -7.73 24.91
C GLY A 49 92.56 -8.68 25.88
N ASP A 50 91.98 -8.93 27.05
CA ASP A 50 92.57 -9.76 28.11
C ASP A 50 92.22 -11.25 27.98
N GLU A 51 91.13 -11.59 27.29
CA GLU A 51 90.62 -12.95 27.18
C GLU A 51 90.35 -13.36 25.72
N LEU A 52 90.58 -14.64 25.42
CA LEU A 52 90.33 -15.25 24.12
C LEU A 52 89.36 -16.41 24.30
N LEU A 53 88.17 -16.27 23.74
CA LEU A 53 87.09 -17.23 23.86
C LEU A 53 87.09 -18.21 22.69
N THR A 54 86.83 -19.48 22.97
CA THR A 54 86.53 -20.46 21.90
C THR A 54 85.07 -20.32 21.49
N LEU A 55 84.71 -20.69 20.25
CA LEU A 55 83.31 -20.64 19.80
C LEU A 55 82.34 -21.42 20.70
N LYS A 56 82.77 -22.58 21.23
CA LYS A 56 81.97 -23.38 22.18
C LYS A 56 81.78 -22.70 23.53
N GLN A 57 82.82 -21.99 24.00
CA GLN A 57 82.73 -21.23 25.24
C GLN A 57 81.84 -19.99 25.06
N LEU A 58 81.94 -19.33 23.91
CA LEU A 58 81.10 -18.21 23.55
C LEU A 58 79.62 -18.62 23.41
N GLU A 59 79.33 -19.80 22.83
CA GLU A 59 77.98 -20.39 22.83
C GLU A 59 77.44 -20.57 24.26
N LYS A 60 78.27 -21.10 25.17
CA LYS A 60 77.88 -21.28 26.56
C LYS A 60 77.62 -19.94 27.27
N GLU A 61 78.50 -18.95 27.08
CA GLU A 61 78.33 -17.62 27.65
C GLU A 61 77.10 -16.88 27.10
N VAL A 62 76.77 -17.08 25.82
CA VAL A 62 75.52 -16.58 25.24
C VAL A 62 74.30 -17.21 25.92
N LEU A 63 74.29 -18.53 26.12
CA LEU A 63 73.19 -19.21 26.82
C LEU A 63 73.08 -18.77 28.30
N ASP A 64 74.20 -18.75 29.02
CA ASP A 64 74.26 -18.31 30.42
C ASP A 64 73.80 -16.84 30.55
N ALA A 65 74.14 -15.98 29.59
CA ALA A 65 73.70 -14.59 29.57
C ALA A 65 72.20 -14.44 29.27
N ILE A 66 71.62 -15.29 28.40
CA ILE A 66 70.17 -15.30 28.14
C ILE A 66 69.40 -15.70 29.41
N ASP A 67 69.87 -16.75 30.09
CA ASP A 67 69.26 -17.23 31.33
C ASP A 67 69.39 -16.20 32.46
N ALA A 68 70.50 -15.47 32.52
CA ALA A 68 70.71 -14.40 33.50
C ALA A 68 69.75 -13.21 33.34
N HIS A 69 69.20 -12.99 32.15
CA HIS A 69 68.24 -11.92 31.84
C HIS A 69 66.80 -12.45 31.71
N ASP A 70 66.47 -13.54 32.41
CA ASP A 70 65.12 -14.12 32.43
C ASP A 70 64.55 -14.48 31.04
N GLY A 71 65.44 -14.70 30.06
CA GLY A 71 65.08 -15.18 28.74
C GLY A 71 64.61 -14.11 27.74
N ARG A 72 64.82 -12.82 27.99
CA ARG A 72 64.67 -11.72 27.02
C ARG A 72 65.91 -10.84 27.01
N VAL A 73 66.61 -10.75 25.88
CA VAL A 73 67.84 -9.94 25.75
C VAL A 73 67.94 -9.32 24.37
N THR A 74 68.33 -8.05 24.29
CA THR A 74 68.71 -7.45 23.00
C THR A 74 70.12 -7.88 22.59
N LEU A 75 70.37 -8.08 21.29
CA LEU A 75 71.69 -8.48 20.78
C LEU A 75 72.80 -7.50 21.18
N ALA A 76 72.46 -6.22 21.34
CA ALA A 76 73.37 -5.18 21.81
C ALA A 76 73.74 -5.37 23.30
N GLU A 77 72.75 -5.62 24.17
CA GLU A 77 72.98 -5.91 25.60
C GLU A 77 73.72 -7.23 25.79
N LEU A 78 73.43 -8.24 24.95
CA LEU A 78 74.12 -9.53 24.95
C LEU A 78 75.61 -9.36 24.62
N ALA A 79 75.92 -8.60 23.56
CA ALA A 79 77.29 -8.30 23.18
C ALA A 79 78.04 -7.46 24.24
N ALA A 80 77.35 -6.54 24.91
CA ALA A 80 77.91 -5.74 25.99
C ALA A 80 78.19 -6.56 27.26
N THR A 81 77.28 -7.45 27.66
CA THR A 81 77.42 -8.32 28.84
C THR A 81 78.58 -9.30 28.69
N ILE A 82 78.73 -9.89 27.50
CA ILE A 82 79.80 -10.86 27.21
C ILE A 82 81.13 -10.13 26.90
N GLY A 83 81.07 -8.86 26.52
CA GLY A 83 82.25 -8.06 26.18
C GLY A 83 82.90 -8.50 24.87
N VAL A 84 82.09 -8.90 23.87
CA VAL A 84 82.54 -9.41 22.57
C VAL A 84 81.93 -8.58 21.43
N GLN A 85 82.60 -8.52 20.28
CA GLN A 85 82.07 -7.81 19.11
C GLN A 85 80.75 -8.45 18.62
N ARG A 86 79.75 -7.59 18.33
CA ARG A 86 78.39 -7.98 17.92
C ARG A 86 78.36 -9.02 16.79
N ASN A 87 79.21 -8.88 15.78
CA ASN A 87 79.29 -9.82 14.63
C ASN A 87 79.49 -11.29 15.02
N HIS A 88 80.21 -11.56 16.12
CA HIS A 88 80.43 -12.93 16.60
C HIS A 88 79.23 -13.48 17.38
N VAL A 89 78.54 -12.60 18.10
CA VAL A 89 77.30 -12.92 18.82
C VAL A 89 76.17 -13.21 17.84
N ASP A 90 75.99 -12.37 16.81
CA ASP A 90 74.94 -12.54 15.79
C ASP A 90 75.03 -13.92 15.11
N ARG A 91 76.24 -14.34 14.73
CA ARG A 91 76.48 -15.66 14.10
C ARG A 91 76.15 -16.84 15.00
N ILE A 92 76.42 -16.70 16.30
CA ILE A 92 76.12 -17.74 17.29
C ILE A 92 74.63 -17.77 17.58
N VAL A 93 73.97 -16.61 17.66
CA VAL A 93 72.51 -16.54 17.83
C VAL A 93 71.79 -17.13 16.61
N GLU A 94 72.23 -16.83 15.39
CA GLU A 94 71.72 -17.48 14.17
C GLU A 94 71.86 -19.00 14.22
N LYS A 95 72.99 -19.49 14.70
CA LYS A 95 73.23 -20.93 14.88
C LYS A 95 72.28 -21.52 15.93
N ILE A 96 72.11 -20.86 17.08
CA ILE A 96 71.19 -21.30 18.15
C ILE A 96 69.74 -21.33 17.66
N LEU A 97 69.31 -20.35 16.87
CA LEU A 97 67.97 -20.31 16.28
C LEU A 97 67.74 -21.46 15.29
N GLN A 98 68.77 -21.90 14.57
CA GLN A 98 68.69 -23.06 13.67
C GLN A 98 68.69 -24.39 14.42
N GLU A 99 69.49 -24.50 15.48
CA GLU A 99 69.59 -25.73 16.30
C GLU A 99 68.38 -25.93 17.22
N HIS A 100 67.78 -24.83 17.70
CA HIS A 100 66.68 -24.84 18.67
C HIS A 100 65.53 -23.87 18.28
N PRO A 101 64.84 -24.10 17.15
CA PRO A 101 63.77 -23.22 16.69
C PRO A 101 62.54 -23.21 17.62
N ASP A 102 62.36 -24.25 18.42
CA ASP A 102 61.24 -24.39 19.35
C ASP A 102 61.49 -23.72 20.71
N THR A 103 62.71 -23.25 20.96
CA THR A 103 63.11 -22.69 22.27
C THR A 103 63.38 -21.19 22.20
N TYR A 104 63.88 -20.70 21.07
CA TYR A 104 64.27 -19.30 20.89
C TYR A 104 63.53 -18.67 19.72
N ILE A 105 63.06 -17.44 19.94
CA ILE A 105 62.37 -16.60 18.96
C ILE A 105 63.17 -15.31 18.84
N SER A 106 63.56 -14.93 17.62
CA SER A 106 64.23 -13.67 17.36
C SER A 106 63.27 -12.64 16.79
N LEU A 107 63.33 -11.41 17.30
CA LEU A 107 62.50 -10.28 16.85
C LEU A 107 63.27 -8.97 16.93
N GLN A 108 63.48 -8.30 15.79
CA GLN A 108 64.07 -6.94 15.71
C GLN A 108 65.26 -6.73 16.67
N ASP A 109 66.28 -7.57 16.57
CA ASP A 109 67.45 -7.59 17.44
C ASP A 109 67.22 -7.99 18.91
N THR A 110 66.08 -8.59 19.25
CA THR A 110 65.79 -9.15 20.58
C THR A 110 65.60 -10.66 20.49
N LEU A 111 66.27 -11.39 21.38
CA LEU A 111 66.11 -12.83 21.54
C LEU A 111 65.17 -13.10 22.71
N ILE A 112 64.13 -13.90 22.47
CA ILE A 112 63.10 -14.24 23.44
C ILE A 112 62.98 -15.76 23.53
N THR A 113 63.00 -16.29 24.75
CA THR A 113 62.79 -17.71 25.02
C THR A 113 61.31 -18.06 25.05
N THR A 114 60.97 -19.31 24.72
CA THR A 114 59.60 -19.80 24.87
C THR A 114 59.15 -19.81 26.33
N ALA A 115 60.05 -20.09 27.28
CA ALA A 115 59.77 -19.99 28.71
C ALA A 115 59.32 -18.57 29.14
N TYR A 116 59.92 -17.52 28.56
CA TYR A 116 59.47 -16.14 28.79
C TYR A 116 58.06 -15.92 28.23
N THR A 117 57.76 -16.41 27.02
CA THR A 117 56.43 -16.28 26.44
C THR A 117 55.36 -17.04 27.24
N GLU A 118 55.68 -18.23 27.77
CA GLU A 118 54.78 -19.00 28.63
C GLU A 118 54.47 -18.27 29.94
N LYS A 119 55.49 -17.68 30.58
CA LYS A 119 55.31 -16.82 31.76
C LYS A 119 54.40 -15.63 31.45
N LEU A 120 54.61 -14.95 30.31
CA LEU A 120 53.73 -13.85 29.89
C LEU A 120 52.28 -14.31 29.68
N MET A 121 52.08 -15.48 29.07
CA MET A 121 50.74 -16.04 28.86
C MET A 121 50.06 -16.44 30.18
N LEU A 122 50.82 -16.95 31.15
CA LEU A 122 50.32 -17.21 32.50
C LEU A 122 49.86 -15.91 33.19
N ILE A 123 50.68 -14.85 33.13
CA ILE A 123 50.31 -13.54 33.69
C ILE A 123 49.07 -12.99 33.01
N ALA A 124 49.00 -13.06 31.66
CA ALA A 124 47.84 -12.65 30.89
C ALA A 124 46.58 -13.42 31.32
N ASN A 125 46.68 -14.75 31.48
CA ASN A 125 45.55 -15.56 31.91
C ASN A 125 45.12 -15.24 33.34
N SER A 126 46.04 -15.09 34.29
CA SER A 126 45.71 -14.71 35.67
C SER A 126 44.96 -13.39 35.72
N ARG A 127 45.44 -12.36 35.01
CA ARG A 127 44.75 -11.06 34.93
C ARG A 127 43.40 -11.15 34.23
N LEU A 128 43.32 -11.95 33.16
CA LEU A 128 42.06 -12.18 32.46
C LEU A 128 41.03 -12.83 33.38
N GLN A 129 41.42 -13.79 34.23
CA GLN A 129 40.50 -14.43 35.17
C GLN A 129 40.14 -13.51 36.35
N GLU A 130 41.06 -12.66 36.81
CA GLU A 130 40.81 -11.71 37.90
C GLU A 130 39.90 -10.55 37.45
N CYS A 131 40.17 -9.96 36.29
CA CYS A 131 39.46 -8.77 35.81
C CYS A 131 38.33 -9.08 34.81
N GLY A 132 38.31 -10.28 34.24
CA GLY A 132 37.36 -10.71 33.19
C GLY A 132 37.69 -10.19 31.79
N LEU A 133 38.51 -9.13 31.69
CA LEU A 133 38.82 -8.42 30.46
C LEU A 133 40.28 -7.94 30.50
N LEU A 134 40.99 -8.09 29.38
CA LEU A 134 42.37 -7.65 29.21
C LEU A 134 42.54 -6.94 27.87
N ASP A 135 43.03 -5.70 27.89
CA ASP A 135 43.39 -4.99 26.66
C ASP A 135 44.78 -5.43 26.20
N ALA A 136 44.86 -6.02 25.00
CA ALA A 136 46.12 -6.50 24.44
C ALA A 136 47.08 -5.36 24.06
N CYS A 137 46.59 -4.15 23.78
CA CYS A 137 47.44 -2.97 23.54
C CYS A 137 48.13 -2.53 24.83
N ASP A 138 47.38 -2.42 25.92
CA ASP A 138 47.93 -2.02 27.22
C ASP A 138 48.92 -3.06 27.73
N PHE A 139 48.58 -4.35 27.56
CA PHE A 139 49.49 -5.45 27.87
C PHE A 139 50.76 -5.41 27.01
N ALA A 140 50.66 -5.03 25.72
CA ALA A 140 51.83 -4.86 24.85
C ALA A 140 52.73 -3.71 25.28
N ASN A 141 52.13 -2.59 25.70
CA ASN A 141 52.86 -1.42 26.18
C ASN A 141 53.57 -1.71 27.51
N GLU A 142 52.93 -2.41 28.45
CA GLU A 142 53.52 -2.75 29.74
C GLU A 142 54.77 -3.62 29.61
N PHE A 143 54.74 -4.59 28.69
CA PHE A 143 55.88 -5.45 28.43
C PHE A 143 56.78 -4.92 27.31
N GLU A 144 56.56 -3.71 26.77
CA GLU A 144 57.36 -3.14 25.68
C GLU A 144 57.56 -4.14 24.50
N LEU A 145 56.49 -4.82 24.09
CA LEU A 145 56.50 -5.78 22.99
C LEU A 145 55.58 -5.29 21.87
N PRO A 146 55.86 -5.62 20.59
CA PRO A 146 54.96 -5.28 19.50
C PRO A 146 53.57 -5.91 19.68
N PHE A 147 52.53 -5.12 19.46
CA PHE A 147 51.14 -5.56 19.62
C PHE A 147 50.77 -6.80 18.80
N ASP A 148 51.22 -6.87 17.55
CA ASP A 148 50.98 -8.02 16.67
C ASP A 148 51.59 -9.31 17.23
N MET A 149 52.71 -9.21 17.94
CA MET A 149 53.37 -10.35 18.57
C MET A 149 52.54 -10.88 19.73
N ILE A 150 52.02 -9.99 20.58
CA ILE A 150 51.14 -10.40 21.69
C ILE A 150 49.87 -11.06 21.14
N LYS A 151 49.29 -10.55 20.04
CA LYS A 151 48.16 -11.22 19.38
C LYS A 151 48.51 -12.63 18.91
N VAL A 152 49.70 -12.83 18.33
CA VAL A 152 50.17 -14.17 17.93
C VAL A 152 50.36 -15.07 19.15
N PHE A 153 50.91 -14.56 20.26
CA PHE A 153 51.08 -15.33 21.48
C PHE A 153 49.75 -15.71 22.14
N LEU A 154 48.83 -14.77 22.26
CA LEU A 154 47.50 -15.02 22.81
C LEU A 154 46.71 -16.02 21.95
N SER A 155 46.81 -15.94 20.62
CA SER A 155 46.11 -16.88 19.72
C SER A 155 46.73 -18.27 19.66
N LYS A 156 48.05 -18.41 19.86
CA LYS A 156 48.73 -19.71 19.90
C LYS A 156 48.72 -20.37 21.28
N SER A 157 48.52 -19.59 22.34
CA SER A 157 48.55 -20.08 23.71
C SER A 157 47.39 -21.04 23.99
N LYS A 158 47.70 -22.16 24.64
CA LYS A 158 46.70 -23.08 25.21
C LYS A 158 46.34 -22.75 26.66
N VAL A 159 47.09 -21.85 27.28
CA VAL A 159 46.97 -21.50 28.71
C VAL A 159 45.93 -20.42 28.93
N VAL A 160 45.74 -19.55 27.93
CA VAL A 160 44.84 -18.40 28.02
C VAL A 160 43.42 -18.85 27.68
N GLU A 161 42.55 -18.85 28.69
CA GLU A 161 41.14 -19.22 28.56
C GLU A 161 40.27 -17.99 28.26
N GLY A 162 40.43 -17.43 27.05
CA GLY A 162 39.70 -16.23 26.63
C GLY A 162 39.51 -16.13 25.11
N LYS A 163 38.54 -15.30 24.71
CA LYS A 163 38.26 -15.00 23.31
C LYS A 163 38.74 -13.59 22.97
N LEU A 164 39.56 -13.48 21.93
CA LEU A 164 40.04 -12.20 21.43
C LEU A 164 38.99 -11.57 20.50
N ASN A 165 38.39 -10.46 20.94
CA ASN A 165 37.44 -9.65 20.19
C ASN A 165 38.10 -8.30 19.84
N GLY A 166 38.82 -8.27 18.71
CA GLY A 166 39.58 -7.09 18.28
C GLY A 166 40.87 -6.90 19.09
N ASN A 167 40.87 -5.93 19.99
CA ASN A 167 41.99 -5.65 20.90
C ASN A 167 41.75 -6.17 22.32
N LEU A 168 40.50 -6.53 22.63
CA LEU A 168 40.07 -6.95 23.96
C LEU A 168 40.01 -8.47 24.02
N LEU A 169 40.68 -9.03 25.02
CA LEU A 169 40.59 -10.43 25.37
C LEU A 169 39.56 -10.56 26.50
N GLU A 170 38.51 -11.35 26.26
CA GLU A 170 37.40 -11.52 27.19
C GLU A 170 37.38 -12.95 27.75
N SER A 171 37.20 -13.09 29.06
CA SER A 171 37.03 -14.39 29.72
C SER A 171 35.65 -14.96 29.41
N HIS A 172 35.55 -16.28 29.35
CA HIS A 172 34.27 -16.99 29.28
C HIS A 172 33.31 -16.62 30.42
N ILE A 173 33.86 -16.31 31.61
CA ILE A 173 33.06 -15.89 32.77
C ILE A 173 32.42 -14.52 32.51
N TYR A 174 33.18 -13.60 31.91
CA TYR A 174 32.72 -12.26 31.58
C TYR A 174 31.65 -12.29 30.48
N ASP A 175 31.82 -13.12 29.46
CA ASP A 175 30.79 -13.36 28.43
C ASP A 175 29.49 -13.90 29.05
N GLY A 176 29.60 -14.86 29.97
CA GLY A 176 28.45 -15.36 30.73
C GLY A 176 27.79 -14.29 31.59
N PHE A 177 28.57 -13.35 32.15
CA PHE A 177 28.02 -12.22 32.91
C PHE A 177 27.25 -11.26 32.01
N LYS A 178 27.80 -10.88 30.84
CA LYS A 178 27.10 -10.06 29.83
C LYS A 178 25.76 -10.68 29.44
N GLU A 179 25.75 -11.99 29.15
CA GLU A 179 24.53 -12.74 28.84
C GLU A 179 23.51 -12.69 29.99
N ARG A 180 23.95 -12.92 31.24
CA ARG A 180 23.07 -12.83 32.41
C ARG A 180 22.51 -11.42 32.63
N CYS A 181 23.28 -10.36 32.40
CA CYS A 181 22.79 -8.99 32.50
C CYS A 181 21.69 -8.70 31.48
N VAL A 182 21.83 -9.20 30.25
CA VAL A 182 20.79 -9.10 29.23
C VAL A 182 19.54 -9.87 29.68
N LEU A 183 19.69 -11.12 30.13
CA LEU A 183 18.57 -11.92 30.62
C LEU A 183 17.86 -11.29 31.82
N ALA A 184 18.61 -10.75 32.79
CA ALA A 184 18.05 -10.04 33.93
C ALA A 184 17.24 -8.80 33.51
N SER A 185 17.74 -8.07 32.51
CA SER A 185 17.03 -6.92 31.93
C SER A 185 15.71 -7.34 31.28
N LEU A 186 15.70 -8.47 30.56
CA LEU A 186 14.50 -9.02 29.94
C LEU A 186 13.48 -9.48 30.99
N SER A 187 13.93 -10.10 32.08
CA SER A 187 13.05 -10.52 33.19
C SER A 187 12.34 -9.33 33.87
N GLY A 188 12.98 -8.16 33.92
CA GLY A 188 12.37 -6.93 34.44
C GLY A 188 11.52 -6.17 33.40
N THR A 189 11.54 -6.59 32.13
CA THR A 189 10.84 -5.88 31.06
C THR A 189 9.38 -6.32 31.02
N THR A 190 8.47 -5.40 31.38
CA THR A 190 7.01 -5.64 31.38
C THR A 190 6.28 -4.95 30.23
N VAL A 191 6.99 -4.17 29.40
CA VAL A 191 6.46 -3.41 28.27
C VAL A 191 7.34 -3.58 27.04
N PRO A 192 6.81 -3.39 25.81
CA PRO A 192 7.61 -3.46 24.59
C PRO A 192 8.82 -2.51 24.67
N THR A 193 10.03 -3.07 24.57
CA THR A 193 11.27 -2.33 24.80
C THR A 193 12.24 -2.53 23.64
N SER A 194 12.79 -1.42 23.13
CA SER A 194 13.80 -1.46 22.08
C SER A 194 15.09 -2.12 22.55
N THR A 195 15.68 -3.00 21.73
CA THR A 195 16.96 -3.63 22.03
C THR A 195 18.11 -2.62 22.05
N THR A 196 17.99 -1.51 21.31
CA THR A 196 18.93 -0.37 21.41
C THR A 196 18.90 0.29 22.78
N ARG A 197 17.74 0.36 23.43
CA ARG A 197 17.62 0.90 24.79
C ARG A 197 18.30 -0.01 25.81
N ILE A 198 18.12 -1.33 25.66
CA ILE A 198 18.79 -2.33 26.51
C ILE A 198 20.32 -2.29 26.30
N SER A 199 20.76 -2.22 25.05
CA SER A 199 22.17 -2.07 24.69
C SER A 199 22.81 -0.82 25.32
N ASN A 200 22.17 0.34 25.20
CA ASN A 200 22.67 1.58 25.79
C ASN A 200 22.72 1.53 27.33
N LEU A 201 21.73 0.89 27.96
CA LEU A 201 21.68 0.73 29.42
C LEU A 201 22.82 -0.15 29.92
N LEU A 202 23.08 -1.27 29.23
CA LEU A 202 24.09 -2.25 29.62
C LEU A 202 25.48 -1.94 29.07
N LYS A 203 25.60 -0.98 28.15
CA LYS A 203 26.81 -0.69 27.35
C LYS A 203 27.37 -1.93 26.63
N ILE A 204 26.46 -2.76 26.10
CA ILE A 204 26.78 -3.98 25.34
C ILE A 204 26.35 -3.77 23.89
N ASP A 205 27.09 -4.34 22.94
CA ASP A 205 26.73 -4.28 21.52
C ASP A 205 25.30 -4.77 21.24
N VAL A 206 24.59 -4.03 20.38
CA VAL A 206 23.17 -4.31 20.07
C VAL A 206 23.02 -5.69 19.41
N ASN A 207 23.98 -6.12 18.60
CA ASN A 207 23.90 -7.43 17.94
C ASN A 207 24.05 -8.56 18.96
N PHE A 208 24.96 -8.41 19.92
CA PHE A 208 25.07 -9.36 21.04
C PHE A 208 23.77 -9.44 21.84
N VAL A 209 23.13 -8.29 22.13
CA VAL A 209 21.83 -8.26 22.82
C VAL A 209 20.76 -9.00 22.00
N ASN A 210 20.67 -8.73 20.70
CA ASN A 210 19.72 -9.40 19.80
C ASN A 210 19.96 -10.91 19.72
N ASP A 211 21.22 -11.34 19.67
CA ASP A 211 21.61 -12.75 19.61
C ASP A 211 21.26 -13.48 20.90
N VAL A 212 21.53 -12.86 22.06
CA VAL A 212 21.14 -13.41 23.38
C VAL A 212 19.63 -13.53 23.48
N ILE A 213 18.86 -12.49 23.12
CA ILE A 213 17.40 -12.53 23.12
C ILE A 213 16.90 -13.66 22.21
N SER A 214 17.45 -13.77 21.00
CA SER A 214 17.04 -14.77 20.02
C SER A 214 17.34 -16.20 20.51
N ARG A 215 18.48 -16.43 21.16
CA ARG A 215 18.81 -17.72 21.79
C ARG A 215 17.87 -18.01 22.96
N ALA A 216 17.62 -17.04 23.82
CA ALA A 216 16.75 -17.18 24.99
C ALA A 216 15.28 -17.47 24.61
N LEU A 217 14.81 -16.90 23.50
CA LEU A 217 13.50 -17.20 22.91
C LEU A 217 13.45 -18.63 22.36
N LYS A 218 14.50 -19.08 21.65
CA LYS A 218 14.59 -20.44 21.11
C LYS A 218 14.70 -21.51 22.20
N SER A 219 15.41 -21.22 23.29
CA SER A 219 15.54 -22.14 24.44
C SER A 219 14.33 -22.12 25.37
N GLY A 220 13.40 -21.17 25.20
CA GLY A 220 12.25 -21.00 26.08
C GLY A 220 12.57 -20.37 27.44
N CYS A 221 13.80 -19.89 27.65
CA CYS A 221 14.18 -19.20 28.89
C CYS A 221 13.46 -17.86 29.08
N VAL A 222 13.10 -17.19 27.98
CA VAL A 222 12.36 -15.93 27.97
C VAL A 222 11.11 -16.10 27.12
N CYS A 223 9.97 -15.63 27.63
CA CYS A 223 8.69 -15.68 26.92
C CYS A 223 8.38 -14.30 26.31
N GLY A 224 8.30 -14.24 24.99
CA GLY A 224 7.96 -13.00 24.28
C GLY A 224 8.19 -13.12 22.78
N VAL A 225 8.19 -11.98 22.10
CA VAL A 225 8.43 -11.89 20.66
C VAL A 225 9.41 -10.76 20.40
N LEU A 226 10.45 -11.03 19.60
CA LEU A 226 11.37 -10.01 19.10
C LEU A 226 11.02 -9.69 17.65
N LYS A 227 10.59 -8.46 17.37
CA LYS A 227 10.26 -7.98 16.01
C LYS A 227 10.78 -6.57 15.78
N GLY A 228 11.49 -6.36 14.68
CA GLY A 228 11.98 -5.02 14.29
C GLY A 228 12.87 -4.35 15.34
N GLY A 229 13.65 -5.13 16.11
CA GLY A 229 14.48 -4.60 17.20
C GLY A 229 13.71 -4.21 18.47
N VAL A 230 12.44 -4.62 18.60
CA VAL A 230 11.64 -4.43 19.82
C VAL A 230 11.29 -5.79 20.42
N PHE A 231 11.66 -5.98 21.68
CA PHE A 231 11.25 -7.15 22.46
C PHE A 231 9.92 -6.86 23.15
N THR A 232 8.91 -7.66 22.85
CA THR A 232 7.58 -7.62 23.46
C THR A 232 7.43 -8.81 24.40
N PRO A 233 7.39 -8.60 25.73
CA PRO A 233 7.17 -9.66 26.70
C PRO A 233 5.82 -10.36 26.52
N LYS A 234 5.77 -11.67 26.79
CA LYS A 234 4.51 -12.42 26.76
C LYS A 234 3.50 -11.89 27.78
N ALA A 235 3.95 -11.56 29.00
CA ALA A 235 3.09 -10.99 30.04
C ALA A 235 2.36 -9.71 29.60
N TYR A 236 3.04 -8.84 28.83
CA TYR A 236 2.42 -7.65 28.24
C TYR A 236 1.33 -8.03 27.23
N SER A 237 1.63 -8.98 26.34
CA SER A 237 0.71 -9.44 25.30
C SER A 237 -0.53 -10.09 25.92
N ASP A 238 -0.34 -10.95 26.91
CA ASP A 238 -1.41 -11.64 27.63
C ASP A 238 -2.30 -10.63 28.38
N HIS A 239 -1.70 -9.67 29.08
CA HIS A 239 -2.45 -8.62 29.79
C HIS A 239 -3.25 -7.74 28.82
N ARG A 240 -2.63 -7.32 27.70
CA ARG A 240 -3.31 -6.54 26.66
C ARG A 240 -4.48 -7.33 26.07
N ASN A 241 -4.27 -8.59 25.71
CA ASN A 241 -5.30 -9.46 25.14
C ASN A 241 -6.47 -9.65 26.12
N ALA A 242 -6.18 -9.90 27.40
CA ALA A 242 -7.19 -10.01 28.44
C ALA A 242 -7.98 -8.70 28.62
N SER A 243 -7.29 -7.55 28.61
CA SER A 243 -7.93 -6.24 28.69
C SER A 243 -8.84 -5.95 27.50
N LEU A 244 -8.40 -6.26 26.28
CA LEU A 244 -9.21 -6.15 25.06
C LEU A 244 -10.43 -7.06 25.09
N LEU A 245 -10.28 -8.31 25.56
CA LEU A 245 -11.39 -9.25 25.69
C LEU A 245 -12.40 -8.79 26.75
N ASN A 246 -11.92 -8.30 27.90
CA ASN A 246 -12.78 -7.75 28.95
C ASN A 246 -13.56 -6.53 28.45
N PHE A 247 -12.90 -5.63 27.72
CA PHE A 247 -13.55 -4.46 27.11
C PHE A 247 -14.61 -4.89 26.10
N TYR A 248 -14.30 -5.83 25.20
CA TYR A 248 -15.25 -6.36 24.22
C TYR A 248 -16.45 -7.04 24.88
N ASN A 249 -16.24 -7.81 25.95
CA ASN A 249 -17.32 -8.47 26.68
C ASN A 249 -18.20 -7.49 27.45
N ALA A 250 -17.65 -6.38 27.95
CA ALA A 250 -18.39 -5.37 28.70
C ALA A 250 -19.14 -4.37 27.79
N SER A 251 -18.49 -3.91 26.71
CA SER A 251 -19.03 -2.88 25.83
C SER A 251 -19.73 -3.43 24.58
N GLY A 252 -19.48 -4.70 24.23
CA GLY A 252 -19.99 -5.35 23.03
C GLY A 252 -19.35 -4.87 21.72
N TYR A 253 -18.35 -3.99 21.74
CA TYR A 253 -17.62 -3.56 20.55
C TYR A 253 -16.12 -3.32 20.83
N LEU A 254 -15.32 -3.22 19.78
CA LEU A 254 -13.89 -2.92 19.85
C LEU A 254 -13.43 -2.14 18.62
N GLU A 255 -12.86 -0.96 18.82
CA GLU A 255 -12.27 -0.17 17.74
C GLU A 255 -11.00 -0.81 17.20
N ARG A 256 -10.83 -0.75 15.88
CA ARG A 256 -9.66 -1.29 15.19
C ARG A 256 -8.39 -0.47 15.46
N SER A 257 -8.53 0.82 15.76
CA SER A 257 -7.42 1.68 16.21
C SER A 257 -6.69 1.09 17.42
N LYS A 258 -7.44 0.59 18.41
CA LYS A 258 -6.91 -0.01 19.66
C LYS A 258 -6.20 -1.36 19.41
N LEU A 259 -6.44 -2.00 18.27
CA LEU A 259 -5.72 -3.20 17.82
C LEU A 259 -4.40 -2.83 17.12
N THR A 260 -4.37 -1.74 16.35
CA THR A 260 -3.24 -1.38 15.48
C THR A 260 -2.05 -0.68 16.15
N ASP A 261 -2.16 -0.29 17.42
CA ASP A 261 -1.09 0.42 18.14
C ASP A 261 0.17 -0.42 18.46
N SER A 262 0.26 -1.68 18.00
CA SER A 262 1.54 -2.38 18.00
C SER A 262 1.78 -3.11 16.68
N THR A 263 2.74 -2.60 15.92
CA THR A 263 3.37 -3.22 14.75
C THR A 263 2.52 -3.25 13.48
N LYS A 264 3.04 -2.57 12.44
CA LYS A 264 2.58 -2.57 11.05
C LYS A 264 2.77 -3.94 10.38
N SER A 265 2.21 -5.01 10.94
CA SER A 265 2.10 -6.32 10.28
C SER A 265 0.63 -6.72 10.21
N ASN A 266 0.10 -6.62 9.00
CA ASN A 266 -1.31 -6.78 8.66
C ASN A 266 -1.82 -8.23 8.74
N LYS A 267 -1.23 -9.10 9.58
CA LYS A 267 -1.54 -10.55 9.61
C LYS A 267 -1.57 -11.22 10.99
N GLU A 268 -1.35 -10.51 12.10
CA GLU A 268 -1.26 -11.15 13.43
C GLU A 268 -2.26 -10.65 14.48
N SER A 269 -3.51 -10.43 14.07
CA SER A 269 -4.65 -10.62 14.99
C SER A 269 -5.08 -12.10 15.04
N GLY A 270 -4.13 -13.03 14.94
CA GLY A 270 -4.38 -14.46 14.71
C GLY A 270 -4.66 -15.30 15.96
N GLY A 271 -4.85 -14.67 17.13
CA GLY A 271 -5.06 -15.40 18.40
C GLY A 271 -6.23 -14.93 19.25
N LEU A 272 -6.81 -13.76 18.98
CA LEU A 272 -7.97 -13.26 19.70
C LEU A 272 -9.23 -13.71 18.98
N SER A 273 -9.79 -14.82 19.44
CA SER A 273 -11.12 -15.26 19.01
C SER A 273 -12.18 -14.51 19.81
N PHE A 274 -12.79 -13.51 19.18
CA PHE A 274 -13.96 -12.83 19.72
C PHE A 274 -15.20 -13.65 19.36
N GLN A 275 -15.94 -14.14 20.37
CA GLN A 275 -17.18 -14.88 20.14
C GLN A 275 -18.24 -13.96 19.51
N ASP A 276 -18.98 -14.49 18.54
CA ASP A 276 -20.07 -13.81 17.83
C ASP A 276 -19.71 -12.43 17.26
N ALA A 277 -18.45 -12.27 16.83
CA ALA A 277 -17.94 -11.00 16.32
C ALA A 277 -18.27 -10.77 14.84
N VAL A 278 -18.76 -9.58 14.55
CA VAL A 278 -18.90 -9.01 13.21
C VAL A 278 -17.77 -8.00 13.01
N THR A 279 -16.88 -8.31 12.08
CA THR A 279 -15.78 -7.41 11.70
C THR A 279 -16.29 -6.40 10.67
N LEU A 280 -16.21 -5.11 11.00
CA LEU A 280 -16.42 -3.99 10.09
C LEU A 280 -15.07 -3.32 9.80
N GLU A 281 -15.08 -2.24 9.02
CA GLU A 281 -13.86 -1.56 8.59
C GLU A 281 -13.15 -0.90 9.79
N THR A 282 -13.91 -0.18 10.61
CA THR A 282 -13.35 0.57 11.74
C THR A 282 -13.55 -0.09 13.10
N VAL A 283 -14.57 -0.95 13.24
CA VAL A 283 -14.98 -1.55 14.53
C VAL A 283 -15.26 -3.05 14.38
N ILE A 284 -14.99 -3.82 15.44
CA ILE A 284 -15.46 -5.19 15.63
C ILE A 284 -16.63 -5.13 16.62
N ILE A 285 -17.83 -5.54 16.20
CA ILE A 285 -19.04 -5.47 17.02
C ILE A 285 -19.58 -6.86 17.33
N ASN A 286 -20.12 -7.07 18.52
CA ASN A 286 -20.80 -8.29 18.89
C ASN A 286 -22.17 -8.36 18.22
N ARG A 287 -22.50 -9.51 17.63
CA ARG A 287 -23.81 -9.74 16.99
C ARG A 287 -24.99 -9.46 17.91
N LYS A 288 -24.84 -9.67 19.23
CA LYS A 288 -25.88 -9.36 20.22
C LYS A 288 -26.26 -7.88 20.26
N LEU A 289 -25.35 -6.96 19.94
CA LEU A 289 -25.67 -5.53 19.81
C LEU A 289 -26.43 -5.21 18.52
N ILE A 290 -26.31 -6.07 17.49
CA ILE A 290 -26.98 -5.86 16.21
C ILE A 290 -28.43 -6.35 16.26
N GLU A 291 -28.75 -7.36 17.05
CA GLU A 291 -30.11 -7.95 17.11
C GLU A 291 -31.23 -6.92 17.42
N PRO A 292 -31.10 -6.04 18.43
CA PRO A 292 -32.10 -4.99 18.67
C PRO A 292 -32.24 -4.01 17.49
N VAL A 293 -31.13 -3.69 16.82
CA VAL A 293 -31.13 -2.83 15.62
C VAL A 293 -31.91 -3.46 14.48
N VAL A 294 -31.75 -4.77 14.25
CA VAL A 294 -32.52 -5.50 13.23
C VAL A 294 -34.01 -5.47 13.53
N VAL A 295 -34.40 -5.59 14.81
CA VAL A 295 -35.82 -5.53 15.21
C VAL A 295 -36.40 -4.14 14.89
N LEU A 296 -35.72 -3.06 15.30
CA LEU A 296 -36.17 -1.68 15.04
C LEU A 296 -36.30 -1.35 13.54
N ILE A 297 -35.38 -1.87 12.71
CA ILE A 297 -35.47 -1.70 11.26
C ILE A 297 -36.71 -2.44 10.71
N ASN A 298 -36.93 -3.69 11.11
CA ASN A 298 -38.07 -4.45 10.63
C ASN A 298 -39.40 -3.87 11.10
N GLU A 299 -39.46 -3.32 12.32
CA GLU A 299 -40.64 -2.60 12.83
C GLU A 299 -40.92 -1.32 12.03
N ALA A 300 -39.88 -0.54 11.69
CA ALA A 300 -40.01 0.64 10.85
C ALA A 300 -40.52 0.30 9.44
N ILE A 301 -40.04 -0.80 8.86
CA ILE A 301 -40.51 -1.30 7.56
C ILE A 301 -41.97 -1.77 7.65
N ALA A 302 -42.33 -2.51 8.70
CA ALA A 302 -43.67 -3.06 8.83
C ALA A 302 -44.76 -2.00 9.10
N ASN A 303 -44.39 -0.94 9.81
CA ASN A 303 -45.31 0.14 10.20
C ASN A 303 -45.24 1.37 9.27
N ASP A 304 -44.39 1.34 8.24
CA ASP A 304 -44.13 2.47 7.35
C ASP A 304 -43.69 3.75 8.10
N THR A 305 -42.82 3.59 9.10
CA THR A 305 -42.31 4.69 9.95
C THR A 305 -40.79 4.86 9.85
N TRP A 306 -40.23 5.79 10.64
CA TRP A 306 -38.80 5.96 10.85
C TRP A 306 -38.41 5.56 12.28
N THR A 307 -37.16 5.17 12.50
CA THR A 307 -36.62 4.84 13.83
C THR A 307 -35.19 5.34 14.02
N ASN A 308 -34.84 5.74 15.25
CA ASN A 308 -33.47 6.14 15.60
C ASN A 308 -32.65 4.92 16.05
N ILE A 309 -31.68 4.55 15.22
CA ILE A 309 -30.78 3.41 15.46
C ILE A 309 -29.46 3.88 16.07
N GLY A 310 -29.06 5.12 15.81
CA GLY A 310 -27.83 5.73 16.30
C GLY A 310 -27.66 5.64 17.82
N ILE A 311 -28.76 5.68 18.58
CA ILE A 311 -28.74 5.56 20.05
C ILE A 311 -28.25 4.17 20.52
N MET A 312 -28.46 3.13 19.72
CA MET A 312 -28.09 1.74 20.04
C MET A 312 -26.70 1.37 19.51
N LEU A 313 -26.11 2.22 18.67
CA LEU A 313 -24.83 1.97 18.02
C LEU A 313 -23.71 2.79 18.69
N PRO A 314 -22.50 2.23 18.82
CA PRO A 314 -21.36 2.99 19.31
C PRO A 314 -21.02 4.19 18.40
N ALA A 315 -20.66 5.34 19.00
CA ALA A 315 -20.24 6.54 18.26
C ALA A 315 -18.97 6.36 17.42
N ALA A 316 -18.24 5.24 17.61
CA ALA A 316 -17.05 4.91 16.84
C ALA A 316 -17.34 4.35 15.43
N LEU A 317 -18.61 4.04 15.10
CA LEU A 317 -18.96 3.55 13.77
C LEU A 317 -18.99 4.70 12.75
N THR A 318 -18.47 4.43 11.55
CA THR A 318 -18.60 5.35 10.43
C THR A 318 -19.87 5.08 9.63
N ASN A 319 -20.27 6.03 8.77
CA ASN A 319 -21.40 5.85 7.85
C ASN A 319 -21.20 4.62 6.93
N GLY A 320 -19.96 4.29 6.58
CA GLY A 320 -19.62 3.07 5.82
C GLY A 320 -19.86 1.78 6.61
N ASP A 321 -19.58 1.79 7.92
CA ASP A 321 -19.84 0.64 8.78
C ASP A 321 -21.34 0.43 9.02
N ILE A 322 -22.10 1.53 9.16
CA ILE A 322 -23.57 1.51 9.33
C ILE A 322 -24.26 0.96 8.07
N THR A 323 -23.85 1.41 6.88
CA THR A 323 -24.37 0.86 5.62
C THR A 323 -24.06 -0.63 5.47
N ALA A 324 -22.84 -1.06 5.81
CA ALA A 324 -22.45 -2.47 5.80
C ALA A 324 -23.19 -3.32 6.85
N LEU A 325 -23.70 -2.72 7.93
CA LEU A 325 -24.59 -3.40 8.89
C LEU A 325 -26.00 -3.59 8.32
N ILE A 326 -26.52 -2.60 7.61
CA ILE A 326 -27.88 -2.60 7.06
C ILE A 326 -28.00 -3.52 5.86
N ASP A 327 -26.96 -3.63 5.03
CA ASP A 327 -26.88 -4.62 3.95
C ASP A 327 -27.08 -6.07 4.43
N ARG A 328 -26.81 -6.34 5.71
CA ARG A 328 -26.99 -7.66 6.33
C ARG A 328 -28.42 -7.91 6.80
N VAL A 329 -29.24 -6.86 6.92
CA VAL A 329 -30.65 -6.95 7.29
C VAL A 329 -31.46 -7.21 6.02
N LYS A 330 -32.27 -8.26 6.04
CA LYS A 330 -33.12 -8.61 4.89
C LYS A 330 -34.11 -7.48 4.62
N ASP A 331 -34.24 -7.12 3.36
CA ASP A 331 -35.19 -6.13 2.83
C ASP A 331 -35.00 -4.66 3.28
N ALA A 332 -34.08 -4.37 4.20
CA ALA A 332 -33.82 -3.00 4.67
C ALA A 332 -33.40 -2.04 3.55
N VAL A 333 -32.44 -2.44 2.72
CA VAL A 333 -31.92 -1.60 1.61
C VAL A 333 -32.96 -1.38 0.50
N LYS A 334 -33.94 -2.28 0.37
CA LYS A 334 -35.00 -2.16 -0.64
C LYS A 334 -36.17 -1.30 -0.14
N SER A 335 -36.41 -1.35 1.16
CA SER A 335 -37.58 -0.76 1.80
C SER A 335 -37.28 0.56 2.50
N GLY A 336 -36.03 1.00 2.58
CA GLY A 336 -35.65 2.27 3.21
C GLY A 336 -34.18 2.64 3.05
N TYR A 337 -33.79 3.73 3.71
CA TYR A 337 -32.42 4.27 3.72
C TYR A 337 -32.07 4.91 5.07
N MET A 338 -30.79 5.27 5.25
CA MET A 338 -30.31 5.94 6.47
C MET A 338 -30.05 7.42 6.28
N VAL A 339 -30.38 8.19 7.30
CA VAL A 339 -30.07 9.62 7.44
C VAL A 339 -29.58 9.87 8.87
N GLU A 340 -28.33 10.27 9.06
CA GLU A 340 -27.75 10.60 10.39
C GLU A 340 -28.04 9.59 11.53
N GLY A 341 -28.01 8.29 11.25
CA GLY A 341 -28.31 7.27 12.26
C GLY A 341 -29.80 6.98 12.47
N LEU A 342 -30.68 7.64 11.71
CA LEU A 342 -32.09 7.32 11.56
C LEU A 342 -32.29 6.39 10.37
N TYR A 343 -33.15 5.38 10.52
CA TYR A 343 -33.64 4.57 9.41
C TYR A 343 -35.02 5.05 8.98
N VAL A 344 -35.20 5.30 7.69
CA VAL A 344 -36.44 5.84 7.11
C VAL A 344 -36.97 4.88 6.05
N SER A 345 -38.23 4.46 6.17
CA SER A 345 -38.92 3.64 5.16
C SER A 345 -39.23 4.46 3.89
N ASN A 346 -39.10 3.83 2.71
CA ASN A 346 -39.49 4.43 1.43
C ASN A 346 -40.99 4.76 1.38
N ASN A 347 -41.82 3.97 2.09
CA ASN A 347 -43.25 4.25 2.20
C ASN A 347 -43.50 5.49 3.05
N PHE A 348 -42.71 5.70 4.10
CA PHE A 348 -42.75 6.92 4.92
C PHE A 348 -42.38 8.16 4.09
N GLU A 349 -41.32 8.09 3.28
CA GLU A 349 -40.98 9.18 2.32
C GLU A 349 -42.17 9.47 1.40
N SER A 350 -42.79 8.44 0.82
CA SER A 350 -43.93 8.63 -0.08
C SER A 350 -45.14 9.28 0.62
N ALA A 351 -45.34 8.98 1.91
CA ALA A 351 -46.39 9.56 2.73
C ALA A 351 -46.08 11.02 3.09
N PHE A 352 -44.82 11.32 3.44
CA PHE A 352 -44.34 12.67 3.69
C PHE A 352 -44.57 13.59 2.48
N LEU A 353 -44.19 13.13 1.28
CA LEU A 353 -44.36 13.92 0.06
C LEU A 353 -45.85 14.17 -0.25
N LYS A 354 -46.72 13.18 -0.01
CA LYS A 354 -48.18 13.33 -0.17
C LYS A 354 -48.80 14.30 0.85
N HIS A 355 -48.17 14.50 2.00
CA HIS A 355 -48.61 15.43 3.04
C HIS A 355 -48.13 16.85 2.75
N VAL A 356 -46.85 17.02 2.42
CA VAL A 356 -46.22 18.34 2.26
C VAL A 356 -46.60 19.02 0.94
N VAL A 357 -46.72 18.28 -0.16
CA VAL A 357 -47.01 18.88 -1.49
C VAL A 357 -48.37 19.60 -1.52
N PRO A 358 -49.49 19.05 -0.99
CA PRO A 358 -50.74 19.79 -0.88
C PRO A 358 -50.66 21.04 0.01
N LEU A 359 -49.97 20.94 1.15
CA LEU A 359 -49.81 22.08 2.08
C LEU A 359 -49.02 23.24 1.46
N LEU A 360 -47.99 22.91 0.66
CA LEU A 360 -47.26 23.92 -0.12
C LEU A 360 -48.18 24.63 -1.12
N LYS A 361 -49.09 23.90 -1.78
CA LYS A 361 -50.04 24.48 -2.73
C LYS A 361 -51.11 25.35 -2.07
N GLU A 362 -51.56 25.01 -0.87
CA GLU A 362 -52.54 25.80 -0.14
C GLU A 362 -51.96 27.15 0.30
N ARG A 363 -50.65 27.21 0.55
CA ARG A 363 -49.98 28.40 1.09
C ARG A 363 -49.29 29.29 0.05
N TYR A 364 -48.78 28.70 -1.02
CA TYR A 364 -47.99 29.42 -2.03
C TYR A 364 -48.62 29.32 -3.41
N ASP A 365 -48.54 30.40 -4.20
CA ASP A 365 -49.08 30.43 -5.56
C ASP A 365 -48.35 29.41 -6.47
N VAL A 366 -49.12 28.76 -7.34
CA VAL A 366 -48.64 27.69 -8.23
C VAL A 366 -47.56 28.20 -9.18
N GLN A 367 -47.64 29.46 -9.61
CA GLN A 367 -46.61 30.09 -10.45
C GLN A 367 -45.31 30.34 -9.68
N MET A 368 -45.38 30.81 -8.43
CA MET A 368 -44.20 31.00 -7.58
C MET A 368 -43.51 29.67 -7.26
N LEU A 369 -44.27 28.62 -6.98
CA LEU A 369 -43.73 27.28 -6.75
C LEU A 369 -43.02 26.73 -7.99
N LEU A 370 -43.57 26.91 -9.19
CA LEU A 370 -42.94 26.46 -10.43
C LEU A 370 -41.67 27.27 -10.76
N GLU A 371 -41.63 28.56 -10.46
CA GLU A 371 -40.41 29.38 -10.61
C GLU A 371 -39.31 28.95 -9.62
N ALA A 372 -39.65 28.74 -8.34
CA ALA A 372 -38.70 28.27 -7.33
C ALA A 372 -38.12 26.89 -7.68
N VAL A 373 -38.97 25.98 -8.18
CA VAL A 373 -38.56 24.65 -8.61
C VAL A 373 -37.70 24.69 -9.90
N SER A 374 -37.89 25.69 -10.75
CA SER A 374 -37.06 25.89 -11.96
C SER A 374 -35.65 26.37 -11.61
N LYS A 375 -35.50 27.09 -10.49
CA LYS A 375 -34.20 27.59 -10.00
C LYS A 375 -33.45 26.61 -9.09
N ARG A 376 -34.09 25.51 -8.66
CA ARG A 376 -33.58 24.59 -7.60
C ARG A 376 -33.14 25.36 -6.34
N ASP A 377 -33.90 26.39 -5.99
CA ASP A 377 -33.49 27.39 -5.00
C ASP A 377 -33.63 26.87 -3.55
N GLU A 378 -32.84 27.44 -2.61
CA GLU A 378 -32.95 27.17 -1.16
C GLU A 378 -34.30 27.61 -0.58
N GLU A 379 -35.06 28.41 -1.34
CA GLU A 379 -36.39 28.89 -0.98
C GLU A 379 -37.38 27.76 -0.70
N ILE A 380 -37.31 26.64 -1.43
CA ILE A 380 -38.21 25.48 -1.21
C ILE A 380 -37.94 24.82 0.14
N PHE A 381 -36.66 24.72 0.54
CA PHE A 381 -36.29 24.22 1.85
C PHE A 381 -36.84 25.15 2.95
N SER A 382 -36.71 26.47 2.78
CA SER A 382 -37.27 27.45 3.71
C SER A 382 -38.79 27.36 3.83
N TYR A 383 -39.51 27.09 2.73
CA TYR A 383 -40.97 26.92 2.75
C TYR A 383 -41.39 25.67 3.51
N ILE A 384 -40.67 24.56 3.34
CA ILE A 384 -40.93 23.33 4.10
C ILE A 384 -40.62 23.52 5.57
N CYS A 385 -39.50 24.16 5.93
CA CYS A 385 -39.19 24.47 7.33
C CYS A 385 -40.31 25.29 7.99
N THR A 386 -40.83 26.32 7.29
CA THR A 386 -41.95 27.13 7.81
C THR A 386 -43.20 26.27 8.07
N ILE A 387 -43.53 25.35 7.17
CA ILE A 387 -44.69 24.45 7.34
C ILE A 387 -44.46 23.47 8.49
N MET A 388 -43.28 22.85 8.57
CA MET A 388 -42.97 21.87 9.61
C MET A 388 -42.84 22.51 11.00
N ASP A 389 -42.28 23.72 11.10
CA ASP A 389 -42.17 24.47 12.36
C ASP A 389 -43.55 24.87 12.90
N GLU A 390 -44.49 25.23 12.03
CA GLU A 390 -45.86 25.52 12.42
C GLU A 390 -46.65 24.27 12.83
N GLU A 391 -46.42 23.14 12.16
CA GLU A 391 -46.99 21.84 12.57
C GLU A 391 -46.48 21.44 13.96
N CYS A 392 -45.19 21.61 14.26
CA CYS A 392 -44.60 21.41 15.59
C CYS A 392 -45.30 22.25 16.67
N VAL A 393 -45.66 23.51 16.38
CA VAL A 393 -46.30 24.42 17.34
C VAL A 393 -47.79 24.09 17.54
N SER A 394 -48.44 23.47 16.55
CA SER A 394 -49.89 23.18 16.55
C SER A 394 -50.34 21.99 17.42
N GLN A 395 -49.42 21.30 18.11
CA GLN A 395 -49.68 20.07 18.90
C GLN A 395 -50.27 18.89 18.10
N SER A 396 -50.19 18.91 16.77
CA SER A 396 -50.30 17.68 15.99
C SER A 396 -48.92 17.02 15.96
N GLU A 397 -48.67 16.06 16.85
CA GLU A 397 -47.46 15.23 16.84
C GLU A 397 -47.48 14.36 15.57
N SER A 398 -47.15 14.96 14.42
CA SER A 398 -47.01 14.25 13.17
C SER A 398 -45.62 13.59 13.18
N PRO A 399 -45.50 12.30 12.81
CA PRO A 399 -44.20 11.64 12.74
C PRO A 399 -43.28 12.30 11.70
N PHE A 400 -43.83 13.15 10.82
CA PHE A 400 -43.11 13.97 9.85
C PHE A 400 -42.37 15.13 10.51
N SER A 401 -43.02 15.87 11.40
CA SER A 401 -42.43 17.04 12.07
C SER A 401 -41.34 16.62 13.06
N GLU A 402 -41.52 15.48 13.74
CA GLU A 402 -40.49 14.89 14.61
C GLU A 402 -39.20 14.54 13.85
N LEU A 403 -39.30 13.81 12.73
CA LEU A 403 -38.12 13.48 11.92
C LEU A 403 -37.46 14.75 11.36
N TRP A 404 -38.27 15.69 10.87
CA TRP A 404 -37.77 16.94 10.31
C TRP A 404 -36.99 17.77 11.36
N SER A 405 -37.43 17.76 12.61
CA SER A 405 -36.72 18.43 13.71
C SER A 405 -35.34 17.82 14.01
N ILE A 406 -35.15 16.52 13.72
CA ILE A 406 -33.90 15.81 14.00
C ILE A 406 -32.91 15.95 12.85
N ALA A 407 -33.35 15.82 11.59
CA ALA A 407 -32.47 15.75 10.43
C ALA A 407 -33.04 16.46 9.18
N SER A 408 -33.48 17.73 9.33
CA SER A 408 -34.11 18.50 8.25
C SER A 408 -33.27 18.59 6.96
N GLN A 409 -32.00 18.96 7.08
CA GLN A 409 -31.15 19.26 5.94
C GLN A 409 -30.69 17.99 5.20
N GLU A 410 -30.26 16.97 5.94
CA GLU A 410 -29.80 15.69 5.40
C GLU A 410 -30.97 14.90 4.80
N PHE A 411 -32.15 14.94 5.42
CA PHE A 411 -33.36 14.35 4.86
C PHE A 411 -33.79 15.07 3.59
N TYR A 412 -33.82 16.42 3.58
CA TYR A 412 -34.14 17.19 2.38
C TYR A 412 -33.22 16.86 1.21
N ASN A 413 -31.91 16.77 1.45
CA ASN A 413 -30.94 16.43 0.40
C ASN A 413 -31.21 15.05 -0.24
N GLN A 414 -31.75 14.09 0.51
CA GLN A 414 -32.14 12.78 -0.03
C GLN A 414 -33.44 12.84 -0.85
N ILE A 415 -34.43 13.61 -0.40
CA ILE A 415 -35.76 13.65 -1.02
C ILE A 415 -35.93 14.74 -2.08
N GLN A 416 -34.97 15.67 -2.21
CA GLN A 416 -35.09 16.89 -3.02
C GLN A 416 -35.56 16.59 -4.45
N ASP A 417 -34.88 15.69 -5.16
CA ASP A 417 -35.22 15.39 -6.56
C ASP A 417 -36.62 14.79 -6.70
N THR A 418 -37.01 13.89 -5.78
CA THR A 418 -38.35 13.27 -5.76
C THR A 418 -39.43 14.31 -5.47
N LEU A 419 -39.18 15.19 -4.50
CA LEU A 419 -40.08 16.27 -4.11
C LEU A 419 -40.29 17.27 -5.26
N LEU A 420 -39.21 17.76 -5.88
CA LEU A 420 -39.29 18.70 -7.01
C LEU A 420 -40.07 18.10 -8.19
N SER A 421 -39.88 16.81 -8.46
CA SER A 421 -40.65 16.08 -9.48
C SER A 421 -42.14 16.01 -9.14
N GLN A 422 -42.49 15.73 -7.88
CA GLN A 422 -43.88 15.67 -7.46
C GLN A 422 -44.55 17.04 -7.46
N ILE A 423 -43.85 18.10 -7.04
CA ILE A 423 -44.37 19.48 -7.11
C ILE A 423 -44.63 19.86 -8.57
N ARG A 424 -43.69 19.63 -9.50
CA ARG A 424 -43.90 19.88 -10.94
C ARG A 424 -45.13 19.16 -11.49
N SER A 425 -45.23 17.86 -11.25
CA SER A 425 -46.35 17.03 -11.72
C SER A 425 -47.69 17.51 -11.13
N SER A 426 -47.70 17.81 -9.84
CA SER A 426 -48.92 18.20 -9.12
C SER A 426 -49.38 19.62 -9.48
N CYS A 427 -48.46 20.58 -9.61
CA CYS A 427 -48.77 21.98 -9.94
C CYS A 427 -49.18 22.17 -11.42
N THR A 428 -48.60 21.39 -12.34
CA THR A 428 -48.97 21.43 -13.76
C THR A 428 -50.35 20.83 -14.03
N MET A 429 -50.78 19.81 -13.26
CA MET A 429 -52.10 19.20 -13.39
C MET A 429 -53.27 20.14 -12.99
N ASP A 430 -53.07 21.02 -12.00
CA ASP A 430 -54.15 21.88 -11.48
C ASP A 430 -54.39 23.14 -12.33
N LEU A 431 -53.37 23.67 -13.00
CA LEU A 431 -53.49 24.86 -13.86
C LEU A 431 -54.30 24.61 -15.15
N TYR A 432 -54.50 23.35 -15.53
CA TYR A 432 -55.16 22.97 -16.78
C TYR A 432 -56.45 22.14 -16.57
N ALA A 433 -57.17 22.37 -15.48
CA ALA A 433 -58.52 21.87 -15.28
C ALA A 433 -59.53 22.58 -16.21
N GLY A 434 -59.41 22.41 -17.53
CA GLY A 434 -60.26 23.14 -18.48
C GLY A 434 -59.98 22.94 -19.97
N SER A 435 -59.82 21.72 -20.49
CA SER A 435 -60.31 21.30 -21.83
C SER A 435 -59.77 19.93 -22.21
N LYS A 436 -60.63 18.91 -22.32
CA LYS A 436 -60.19 17.60 -22.83
C LYS A 436 -59.90 17.71 -24.34
N SER A 437 -58.62 17.73 -24.73
CA SER A 437 -58.24 17.33 -26.08
C SER A 437 -58.08 15.80 -26.08
N HIS A 438 -58.89 15.10 -26.89
CA HIS A 438 -58.78 13.65 -27.09
C HIS A 438 -57.53 13.36 -27.93
N VAL A 439 -56.38 13.26 -27.28
CA VAL A 439 -55.13 12.78 -27.90
C VAL A 439 -54.68 11.54 -27.13
N ASN A 440 -54.49 10.40 -27.81
CA ASN A 440 -53.97 9.16 -27.21
C ASN A 440 -52.49 9.36 -26.80
N ALA A 441 -52.25 9.92 -25.62
CA ALA A 441 -50.91 10.17 -25.09
C ALA A 441 -50.06 8.89 -24.97
N THR A 442 -50.69 7.73 -24.77
CA THR A 442 -50.03 6.41 -24.73
C THR A 442 -49.42 6.03 -26.08
N GLU A 443 -50.18 6.19 -27.16
CA GLU A 443 -49.75 5.87 -28.52
C GLU A 443 -48.60 6.79 -28.98
N LEU A 444 -48.70 8.09 -28.70
CA LEU A 444 -47.61 9.04 -28.96
C LEU A 444 -46.36 8.72 -28.16
N THR A 445 -46.49 8.31 -26.90
CA THR A 445 -45.34 7.94 -26.05
C THR A 445 -44.64 6.68 -26.59
N GLU A 446 -45.38 5.69 -27.08
CA GLU A 446 -44.81 4.50 -27.73
C GLU A 446 -44.11 4.82 -29.05
N GLN A 447 -44.73 5.67 -29.89
CA GLN A 447 -44.11 6.16 -31.12
C GLN A 447 -42.81 6.91 -30.82
N LEU A 448 -42.81 7.72 -29.77
CA LEU A 448 -41.69 8.54 -29.34
C LEU A 448 -40.56 7.70 -28.72
N LYS A 449 -40.87 6.62 -28.01
CA LYS A 449 -39.88 5.61 -27.58
C LYS A 449 -39.28 4.86 -28.78
N SER A 450 -40.12 4.48 -29.76
CA SER A 450 -39.67 3.82 -30.99
C SER A 450 -38.71 4.70 -31.78
N VAL A 451 -39.06 5.97 -32.01
CA VAL A 451 -38.20 6.96 -32.71
C VAL A 451 -36.90 7.19 -31.95
N TYR A 452 -36.95 7.33 -30.62
CA TYR A 452 -35.77 7.46 -29.76
C TYR A 452 -34.79 6.31 -29.92
N MET A 453 -35.31 5.08 -29.86
CA MET A 453 -34.50 3.88 -30.02
C MET A 453 -33.85 3.82 -31.41
N LYS A 454 -34.56 4.23 -32.46
CA LYS A 454 -34.01 4.26 -33.82
C LYS A 454 -32.77 5.15 -33.93
N PHE A 455 -32.81 6.39 -33.42
CA PHE A 455 -31.66 7.28 -33.56
C PHE A 455 -30.53 7.00 -32.57
N ILE A 456 -30.82 6.58 -31.33
CA ILE A 456 -29.77 6.25 -30.37
C ILE A 456 -28.97 5.01 -30.81
N GLN A 457 -29.64 3.99 -31.35
CA GLN A 457 -28.92 2.84 -31.89
C GLN A 457 -28.15 3.20 -33.16
N THR A 458 -28.67 4.11 -33.99
CA THR A 458 -27.96 4.61 -35.17
C THR A 458 -26.66 5.33 -34.79
N ILE A 459 -26.67 6.16 -33.74
CA ILE A 459 -25.46 6.83 -33.23
C ILE A 459 -24.44 5.81 -32.72
N LYS A 460 -24.88 4.81 -31.94
CA LYS A 460 -23.98 3.74 -31.47
C LYS A 460 -23.36 2.96 -32.63
N GLY A 461 -24.15 2.64 -33.65
CA GLY A 461 -23.64 2.02 -34.87
C GLY A 461 -22.61 2.90 -35.60
N MET A 462 -22.81 4.22 -35.62
CA MET A 462 -21.83 5.15 -36.17
C MET A 462 -20.56 5.26 -35.34
N GLU A 463 -20.66 5.26 -34.01
CA GLU A 463 -19.50 5.21 -33.09
C GLU A 463 -18.64 3.96 -33.33
N ASP A 464 -19.29 2.81 -33.57
CA ASP A 464 -18.61 1.55 -33.90
C ASP A 464 -17.89 1.62 -35.26
N ILE A 465 -18.48 2.28 -36.26
CA ILE A 465 -17.87 2.45 -37.60
C ILE A 465 -16.66 3.40 -37.54
N SER A 466 -16.78 4.51 -36.81
CA SER A 466 -15.80 5.60 -36.81
C SER A 466 -14.82 5.59 -35.63
N LYS A 467 -14.82 4.54 -34.80
CA LYS A 467 -14.00 4.42 -33.57
C LYS A 467 -14.21 5.61 -32.62
N GLY A 468 -15.46 6.05 -32.47
CA GLY A 468 -15.86 7.06 -31.49
C GLY A 468 -15.88 8.51 -31.97
N ASN A 469 -15.41 8.83 -33.18
CA ASN A 469 -15.53 10.20 -33.73
C ASN A 469 -16.64 10.25 -34.80
N VAL A 470 -17.86 10.57 -34.40
CA VAL A 470 -19.03 10.57 -35.32
C VAL A 470 -19.05 11.84 -36.16
N ASP A 471 -18.84 11.70 -37.46
CA ASP A 471 -18.91 12.82 -38.41
C ASP A 471 -20.35 13.10 -38.86
N ASN A 472 -20.85 14.31 -38.57
CA ASN A 472 -22.14 14.81 -39.04
C ASN A 472 -22.24 14.90 -40.57
N SER A 473 -21.12 14.91 -41.29
CA SER A 473 -21.08 14.95 -42.75
C SER A 473 -21.51 13.63 -43.40
N HIS A 474 -21.48 12.52 -42.65
CA HIS A 474 -21.81 11.17 -43.13
C HIS A 474 -23.26 11.05 -43.60
N LEU A 475 -23.50 10.27 -44.66
CA LEU A 475 -24.81 10.16 -45.30
C LEU A 475 -25.90 9.63 -44.35
N ILE A 476 -25.54 8.68 -43.48
CA ILE A 476 -26.43 8.13 -42.43
C ILE A 476 -26.89 9.23 -41.47
N MET A 477 -25.95 10.07 -41.00
CA MET A 477 -26.26 11.17 -40.08
C MET A 477 -27.14 12.22 -40.75
N LYS A 478 -26.84 12.61 -41.99
CA LYS A 478 -27.70 13.52 -42.79
C LYS A 478 -29.10 12.97 -43.01
N THR A 479 -29.22 11.66 -43.25
CA THR A 479 -30.51 10.98 -43.45
C THR A 479 -31.32 10.97 -42.15
N MET A 480 -30.66 10.72 -41.02
CA MET A 480 -31.27 10.76 -39.69
C MET A 480 -31.82 12.16 -39.35
N VAL A 481 -31.05 13.23 -39.60
CA VAL A 481 -31.50 14.61 -39.34
C VAL A 481 -32.65 15.03 -40.27
N LYS A 482 -32.67 14.52 -41.49
CA LYS A 482 -33.68 14.92 -42.48
C LYS A 482 -35.03 14.22 -42.26
N GLU A 483 -35.01 12.95 -41.89
CA GLU A 483 -36.22 12.11 -41.90
C GLU A 483 -36.66 11.68 -40.50
N LEU A 484 -35.74 11.49 -39.54
CA LEU A 484 -36.06 10.97 -38.21
C LEU A 484 -36.18 12.06 -37.14
N MET A 485 -35.23 13.01 -37.09
CA MET A 485 -35.23 14.10 -36.09
C MET A 485 -36.44 15.05 -36.18
N PRO A 486 -36.96 15.41 -37.37
CA PRO A 486 -38.16 16.24 -37.45
C PRO A 486 -39.39 15.51 -36.89
N THR A 487 -39.50 14.20 -37.12
CA THR A 487 -40.58 13.39 -36.56
C THR A 487 -40.51 13.32 -35.04
N ASP A 488 -39.31 13.17 -34.47
CA ASP A 488 -39.08 13.22 -33.03
C ASP A 488 -39.48 14.58 -32.44
N CYS A 489 -39.00 15.68 -33.03
CA CYS A 489 -39.33 17.04 -32.60
C CYS A 489 -40.84 17.33 -32.66
N HIS A 490 -41.51 16.95 -33.75
CA HIS A 490 -42.95 17.16 -33.89
C HIS A 490 -43.74 16.31 -32.89
N THR A 491 -43.34 15.06 -32.66
CA THR A 491 -44.01 14.17 -31.70
C THR A 491 -43.81 14.65 -30.26
N LEU A 492 -42.60 15.11 -29.90
CA LEU A 492 -42.29 15.72 -28.60
C LEU A 492 -43.13 16.97 -28.37
N LEU A 493 -43.20 17.85 -29.38
CA LEU A 493 -43.96 19.09 -29.29
C LEU A 493 -45.47 18.83 -29.26
N HIS A 494 -45.96 17.82 -29.99
CA HIS A 494 -47.35 17.41 -29.96
C HIS A 494 -47.72 16.79 -28.61
N LEU A 495 -46.85 15.95 -28.04
CA LEU A 495 -47.04 15.40 -26.70
C LEU A 495 -47.06 16.53 -25.66
N TYR A 496 -46.10 17.45 -25.73
CA TYR A 496 -46.04 18.60 -24.83
C TYR A 496 -47.28 19.50 -24.97
N ALA A 497 -47.71 19.81 -26.19
CA ALA A 497 -48.90 20.61 -26.45
C ALA A 497 -50.19 19.90 -25.97
N SER A 498 -50.27 18.57 -26.13
CA SER A 498 -51.40 17.77 -25.64
C SER A 498 -51.47 17.69 -24.12
N GLN A 499 -50.33 17.63 -23.45
CA GLN A 499 -50.23 17.58 -21.98
C GLN A 499 -50.48 18.96 -21.34
N ASN A 500 -50.14 20.04 -22.04
CA ASN A 500 -50.23 21.41 -21.53
C ASN A 500 -51.31 22.25 -22.24
N HIS A 501 -52.26 21.59 -22.94
CA HIS A 501 -53.43 22.19 -23.58
C HIS A 501 -53.13 23.42 -24.46
N ILE A 502 -51.99 23.41 -25.17
CA ILE A 502 -51.62 24.48 -26.10
C ILE A 502 -52.44 24.29 -27.38
N SER A 503 -53.16 25.33 -27.82
CA SER A 503 -54.01 25.27 -29.02
C SER A 503 -53.16 25.12 -30.28
N ILE A 504 -53.29 23.96 -30.95
CA ILE A 504 -52.72 23.74 -32.28
C ILE A 504 -53.69 24.37 -33.29
N PRO A 505 -53.23 25.22 -34.23
CA PRO A 505 -54.10 25.86 -35.22
C PRO A 505 -54.95 24.84 -35.99
N GLU A 506 -56.27 25.07 -36.07
CA GLU A 506 -57.30 24.10 -36.49
C GLU A 506 -57.09 23.48 -37.89
N ASP A 507 -56.35 24.16 -38.78
CA ASP A 507 -56.11 23.69 -40.15
C ASP A 507 -55.12 22.51 -40.27
N ALA A 508 -54.35 22.20 -39.21
CA ALA A 508 -53.21 21.27 -39.33
C ALA A 508 -53.44 19.86 -38.76
N LYS A 509 -54.34 19.66 -37.79
CA LYS A 509 -54.54 18.42 -36.97
C LYS A 509 -53.28 17.80 -36.31
N GLU A 510 -52.07 18.12 -36.76
CA GLU A 510 -50.76 17.63 -36.29
C GLU A 510 -49.70 18.75 -36.29
N VAL A 511 -48.65 18.59 -35.48
CA VAL A 511 -47.47 19.47 -35.48
C VAL A 511 -46.63 19.20 -36.73
N ASN A 512 -46.29 20.26 -37.47
CA ASN A 512 -45.51 20.20 -38.69
C ASN A 512 -44.47 21.34 -38.76
N SER A 513 -43.71 21.37 -39.84
CA SER A 513 -42.62 22.34 -40.05
C SER A 513 -43.08 23.80 -40.11
N LYS A 514 -44.36 24.06 -40.41
CA LYS A 514 -44.94 25.40 -40.57
C LYS A 514 -45.49 25.96 -39.26
N ASN A 515 -46.01 25.12 -38.36
CA ASN A 515 -46.64 25.56 -37.10
C ASN A 515 -45.75 25.40 -35.84
N ARG A 516 -44.68 24.58 -35.89
CA ARG A 516 -43.85 24.29 -34.70
C ARG A 516 -43.28 25.51 -33.97
N ILE A 517 -42.89 26.57 -34.68
CA ILE A 517 -42.30 27.77 -34.05
C ILE A 517 -43.37 28.54 -33.25
N ALA A 518 -44.56 28.70 -33.82
CA ALA A 518 -45.67 29.37 -33.14
C ALA A 518 -46.10 28.62 -31.86
N ILE A 519 -46.12 27.29 -31.91
CA ILE A 519 -46.45 26.45 -30.74
C ILE A 519 -45.37 26.57 -29.65
N ILE A 520 -44.09 26.62 -30.03
CA ILE A 520 -42.98 26.80 -29.07
C ILE A 520 -43.07 28.16 -28.37
N ASP A 521 -43.48 29.21 -29.08
CA ASP A 521 -43.61 30.54 -28.47
C ASP A 521 -44.76 30.64 -27.46
N CYS A 522 -45.75 29.74 -27.52
CA CYS A 522 -46.83 29.61 -26.53
C CYS A 522 -46.42 28.84 -25.25
N ILE A 523 -45.22 28.24 -25.19
CA ILE A 523 -44.75 27.52 -24.01
C ILE A 523 -44.43 28.52 -22.87
N LEU A 524 -44.98 28.26 -21.69
CA LEU A 524 -44.78 29.05 -20.46
C LEU A 524 -43.51 28.65 -19.69
N ASP A 525 -43.19 27.36 -19.65
CA ASP A 525 -41.95 26.83 -19.06
C ASP A 525 -40.73 27.32 -19.87
N GLN A 526 -39.94 28.20 -19.28
CA GLN A 526 -38.79 28.81 -19.95
C GLN A 526 -37.67 27.81 -20.24
N GLU A 527 -37.49 26.79 -19.39
CA GLU A 527 -36.47 25.75 -19.57
C GLU A 527 -36.85 24.89 -20.78
N VAL A 528 -38.07 24.35 -20.79
CA VAL A 528 -38.56 23.53 -21.91
C VAL A 528 -38.62 24.32 -23.21
N LYS A 529 -39.06 25.58 -23.17
CA LYS A 529 -39.07 26.49 -24.33
C LYS A 529 -37.68 26.69 -24.90
N SER A 530 -36.67 26.89 -24.05
CA SER A 530 -35.27 27.04 -24.48
C SER A 530 -34.76 25.79 -25.20
N HIS A 531 -35.07 24.59 -24.68
CA HIS A 531 -34.65 23.33 -25.28
C HIS A 531 -35.32 23.08 -26.63
N PHE A 532 -36.62 23.38 -26.80
CA PHE A 532 -37.28 23.29 -28.10
C PHE A 532 -36.71 24.28 -29.12
N LYS A 533 -36.33 25.49 -28.71
CA LYS A 533 -35.64 26.46 -29.59
C LYS A 533 -34.29 25.94 -30.07
N LEU A 534 -33.48 25.37 -29.16
CA LEU A 534 -32.20 24.74 -29.49
C LEU A 534 -32.38 23.55 -30.45
N TYR A 535 -33.42 22.73 -30.26
CA TYR A 535 -33.74 21.63 -31.17
C TYR A 535 -34.03 22.16 -32.58
N VAL A 536 -34.90 23.17 -32.73
CA VAL A 536 -35.25 23.74 -34.04
C VAL A 536 -34.04 24.37 -34.72
N GLU A 537 -33.14 25.00 -33.97
CA GLU A 537 -31.88 25.53 -34.48
C GLU A 537 -30.94 24.42 -34.99
N ALA A 538 -30.78 23.34 -34.22
CA ALA A 538 -29.99 22.17 -34.62
C ALA A 538 -30.53 21.53 -35.92
N LEU A 539 -31.86 21.46 -36.08
CA LEU A 539 -32.49 21.00 -37.32
C LEU A 539 -32.17 21.90 -38.52
N LYS A 540 -32.10 23.23 -38.32
CA LYS A 540 -31.71 24.18 -39.38
C LYS A 540 -30.24 24.02 -39.76
N GLN A 541 -29.37 23.81 -38.77
CA GLN A 541 -27.93 23.59 -38.96
C GLN A 541 -27.59 22.21 -39.53
N LYS A 542 -28.57 21.30 -39.62
CA LYS A 542 -28.40 19.90 -40.02
C LYS A 542 -27.42 19.13 -39.12
N ASP A 543 -27.39 19.48 -37.83
CA ASP A 543 -26.49 18.86 -36.84
C ASP A 543 -27.24 17.78 -36.06
N ALA A 544 -26.88 16.52 -36.29
CA ALA A 544 -27.59 15.39 -35.68
C ALA A 544 -27.29 15.23 -34.19
N LEU A 545 -26.05 15.48 -33.78
CA LEU A 545 -25.62 15.31 -32.39
C LEU A 545 -26.32 16.34 -31.51
N LYS A 546 -26.37 17.60 -31.94
CA LYS A 546 -27.13 18.65 -31.23
C LYS A 546 -28.64 18.37 -31.18
N CYS A 547 -29.23 17.79 -32.23
CA CYS A 547 -30.64 17.37 -32.20
C CYS A 547 -30.88 16.29 -31.14
N VAL A 548 -29.95 15.34 -31.00
CA VAL A 548 -30.05 14.26 -30.01
C VAL A 548 -29.86 14.76 -28.59
N GLU A 549 -28.92 15.68 -28.36
CA GLU A 549 -28.75 16.35 -27.07
C GLU A 549 -30.01 17.12 -26.68
N ALA A 550 -30.55 17.93 -27.60
CA ALA A 550 -31.79 18.65 -27.36
C ALA A 550 -32.97 17.69 -27.08
N SER A 551 -33.09 16.58 -27.82
CA SER A 551 -34.11 15.56 -27.56
C SER A 551 -33.98 14.95 -26.16
N LYS A 552 -32.75 14.63 -25.72
CA LYS A 552 -32.50 14.11 -24.36
C LYS A 552 -32.86 15.13 -23.28
N SER A 553 -32.49 16.39 -23.44
CA SER A 553 -32.82 17.45 -22.50
C SER A 553 -34.33 17.67 -22.39
N ILE A 554 -35.05 17.71 -23.51
CA ILE A 554 -36.52 17.84 -23.51
C ILE A 554 -37.17 16.62 -22.85
N ARG A 555 -36.71 15.40 -23.17
CA ARG A 555 -37.25 14.18 -22.54
C ARG A 555 -36.98 14.13 -21.05
N ALA A 556 -35.83 14.61 -20.59
CA ALA A 556 -35.52 14.74 -19.17
C ALA A 556 -36.44 15.76 -18.50
N ALA A 557 -36.64 16.94 -19.11
CA ALA A 557 -37.55 17.97 -18.61
C ALA A 557 -39.03 17.51 -18.61
N MET A 558 -39.43 16.68 -19.58
CA MET A 558 -40.77 16.09 -19.70
C MET A 558 -40.92 14.73 -18.97
N TYR A 559 -39.91 14.27 -18.23
CA TYR A 559 -39.90 12.99 -17.50
C TYR A 559 -40.23 11.74 -18.34
N ILE A 560 -39.88 11.76 -19.63
CA ILE A 560 -40.12 10.63 -20.53
C ILE A 560 -39.01 9.60 -20.33
N THR A 561 -39.29 8.59 -19.51
CA THR A 561 -38.35 7.50 -19.22
C THR A 561 -38.16 6.57 -20.43
N CYS A 562 -36.93 6.52 -20.94
CA CYS A 562 -36.51 5.62 -22.02
C CYS A 562 -35.28 4.83 -21.57
N ASN A 563 -35.46 3.59 -21.11
CA ASN A 563 -34.34 2.77 -20.65
C ASN A 563 -33.65 2.04 -21.82
N VAL A 564 -32.72 2.75 -22.46
CA VAL A 564 -31.98 2.26 -23.64
C VAL A 564 -31.25 0.95 -23.38
N LYS A 565 -30.71 0.72 -22.18
CA LYS A 565 -29.92 -0.48 -21.87
C LYS A 565 -30.81 -1.73 -21.78
N ASN A 566 -31.95 -1.63 -21.11
CA ASN A 566 -32.85 -2.76 -20.91
C ASN A 566 -33.68 -3.05 -22.17
N GLU A 567 -34.09 -2.03 -22.92
CA GLU A 567 -35.01 -2.18 -24.05
C GLU A 567 -34.29 -2.48 -25.39
N LYS A 568 -32.96 -2.32 -25.49
CA LYS A 568 -32.18 -2.56 -26.73
C LYS A 568 -32.41 -3.95 -27.31
N LYS A 569 -32.30 -5.01 -26.50
CA LYS A 569 -32.42 -6.40 -26.99
C LYS A 569 -33.82 -6.70 -27.53
N GLY A 570 -34.86 -6.21 -26.83
CA GLY A 570 -36.24 -6.33 -27.27
C GLY A 570 -36.49 -5.58 -28.58
N PHE A 571 -36.05 -4.32 -28.65
CA PHE A 571 -36.19 -3.49 -29.84
C PHE A 571 -35.55 -4.10 -31.09
N ILE A 572 -34.30 -4.58 -31.00
CA ILE A 572 -33.61 -5.22 -32.14
C ILE A 572 -34.35 -6.48 -32.58
N ARG A 573 -34.86 -7.29 -31.66
CA ARG A 573 -35.63 -8.50 -31.97
C ARG A 573 -36.96 -8.18 -32.69
N THR A 574 -37.65 -7.13 -32.27
CA THR A 574 -38.88 -6.66 -32.92
C THR A 574 -38.61 -6.16 -34.34
N GLN A 575 -37.55 -5.36 -34.53
CA GLN A 575 -37.14 -4.90 -35.85
C GLN A 575 -36.71 -6.06 -36.77
N LEU A 576 -36.00 -7.06 -36.23
CA LEU A 576 -35.59 -8.25 -36.99
C LEU A 576 -36.80 -9.03 -37.50
N THR A 577 -37.84 -9.15 -36.67
CA THR A 577 -39.08 -9.82 -37.04
C THR A 577 -39.82 -9.03 -38.12
N HIS A 578 -39.88 -7.70 -37.98
CA HIS A 578 -40.49 -6.81 -38.98
C HIS A 578 -39.82 -6.93 -40.35
N TYR A 579 -38.49 -6.87 -40.43
CA TYR A 579 -37.80 -6.98 -41.72
C TYR A 579 -37.84 -8.38 -42.31
N LYS A 580 -37.88 -9.45 -41.51
CA LYS A 580 -38.12 -10.82 -42.00
C LYS A 580 -39.51 -10.98 -42.61
N GLN A 581 -40.53 -10.42 -41.95
CA GLN A 581 -41.90 -10.41 -42.48
C GLN A 581 -42.00 -9.57 -43.75
N LYS A 582 -41.35 -8.40 -43.78
CA LYS A 582 -41.30 -7.53 -44.96
C LYS A 582 -40.58 -8.22 -46.13
N LEU A 583 -39.52 -8.97 -45.88
CA LEU A 583 -38.83 -9.77 -46.90
C LEU A 583 -39.72 -10.89 -47.44
N ALA A 584 -40.45 -11.59 -46.57
CA ALA A 584 -41.35 -12.67 -46.96
C ALA A 584 -42.59 -12.20 -47.73
N SER A 585 -43.00 -10.93 -47.57
CA SER A 585 -44.16 -10.35 -48.26
C SER A 585 -43.83 -9.68 -49.59
N LEU A 586 -42.57 -9.62 -50.01
CA LEU A 586 -42.19 -9.07 -51.32
C LEU A 586 -42.59 -10.03 -52.45
N THR A 587 -43.64 -9.69 -53.18
CA THR A 587 -44.17 -10.45 -54.33
C THR A 587 -43.52 -10.08 -55.67
N HIS A 588 -42.97 -8.87 -55.79
CA HIS A 588 -42.20 -8.40 -56.95
C HIS A 588 -40.76 -8.14 -56.53
N VAL A 589 -39.80 -8.64 -57.31
CA VAL A 589 -38.35 -8.55 -57.05
C VAL A 589 -37.88 -7.12 -57.35
N ASP A 590 -38.13 -6.20 -56.43
CA ASP A 590 -37.44 -4.90 -56.41
C ASP A 590 -36.08 -5.11 -55.72
N PRO A 591 -34.96 -5.13 -56.46
CA PRO A 591 -33.64 -5.46 -55.91
C PRO A 591 -33.24 -4.51 -54.79
N ILE A 592 -33.70 -3.24 -54.82
CA ILE A 592 -33.39 -2.24 -53.80
C ILE A 592 -34.09 -2.57 -52.48
N LYS A 593 -35.37 -2.97 -52.54
CA LYS A 593 -36.14 -3.36 -51.34
C LYS A 593 -35.64 -4.67 -50.74
N VAL A 594 -35.23 -5.62 -51.59
CA VAL A 594 -34.60 -6.86 -51.14
C VAL A 594 -33.29 -6.54 -50.43
N VAL A 595 -32.40 -5.76 -51.04
CA VAL A 595 -31.13 -5.35 -50.42
C VAL A 595 -31.37 -4.56 -49.13
N HIS A 596 -32.35 -3.64 -49.08
CA HIS A 596 -32.73 -2.94 -47.85
C HIS A 596 -33.09 -3.89 -46.71
N CYS A 597 -33.97 -4.86 -46.99
CA CYS A 597 -34.43 -5.81 -45.99
C CYS A 597 -33.31 -6.75 -45.53
N VAL A 598 -32.52 -7.30 -46.46
CA VAL A 598 -31.41 -8.20 -46.13
C VAL A 598 -30.33 -7.45 -45.35
N LEU A 599 -30.01 -6.19 -45.70
CA LEU A 599 -29.03 -5.37 -45.01
C LEU A 599 -29.45 -5.10 -43.56
N ASN A 600 -30.71 -4.71 -43.35
CA ASN A 600 -31.25 -4.51 -42.00
C ASN A 600 -31.27 -5.81 -41.19
N ILE A 601 -31.60 -6.96 -41.79
CA ILE A 601 -31.57 -8.27 -41.12
C ILE A 601 -30.14 -8.63 -40.70
N ALA A 602 -29.15 -8.40 -41.57
CA ALA A 602 -27.75 -8.71 -41.30
C ALA A 602 -27.21 -7.85 -40.14
N LEU A 603 -27.43 -6.54 -40.18
CA LEU A 603 -27.04 -5.63 -39.08
C LEU A 603 -27.67 -6.04 -37.74
N GLN A 604 -28.96 -6.38 -37.75
CA GLN A 604 -29.71 -6.71 -36.53
C GLN A 604 -29.33 -8.08 -35.96
N LYS A 605 -28.92 -9.06 -36.78
CA LYS A 605 -28.33 -10.33 -36.31
C LYS A 605 -27.04 -10.10 -35.53
N ASN A 606 -26.23 -9.13 -35.93
CA ASN A 606 -25.00 -8.74 -35.25
C ASN A 606 -25.22 -7.77 -34.08
N GLY A 607 -26.47 -7.45 -33.74
CA GLY A 607 -26.79 -6.60 -32.59
C GLY A 607 -26.66 -5.09 -32.85
N HIS A 608 -26.56 -4.68 -34.12
CA HIS A 608 -26.52 -3.28 -34.54
C HIS A 608 -27.85 -2.88 -35.21
N TYR A 609 -28.23 -1.60 -35.07
CA TYR A 609 -29.37 -1.02 -35.78
C TYR A 609 -28.96 0.34 -36.32
N ILE A 610 -29.17 0.57 -37.62
CA ILE A 610 -28.90 1.83 -38.30
C ILE A 610 -30.12 2.20 -39.12
N PHE A 611 -30.62 3.43 -38.94
CA PHE A 611 -31.75 3.93 -39.69
C PHE A 611 -31.37 4.22 -41.15
N LEU A 612 -31.99 3.50 -42.08
CA LEU A 612 -31.79 3.65 -43.53
C LEU A 612 -33.14 3.75 -44.24
N VAL A 613 -33.20 4.61 -45.27
CA VAL A 613 -34.38 4.79 -46.11
C VAL A 613 -34.32 3.84 -47.32
N ASP A 614 -35.47 3.35 -47.78
CA ASP A 614 -35.62 2.50 -48.97
C ASP A 614 -35.48 3.27 -50.29
N LYS A 615 -34.39 4.03 -50.42
CA LYS A 615 -34.03 4.79 -51.61
C LYS A 615 -32.67 4.36 -52.15
N ASP A 616 -32.56 4.28 -53.47
CA ASP A 616 -31.35 3.84 -54.19
C ASP A 616 -30.07 4.55 -53.71
N TRP A 617 -30.11 5.89 -53.65
CA TRP A 617 -28.97 6.71 -53.23
C TRP A 617 -28.55 6.45 -51.77
N CYS A 618 -29.50 6.12 -50.88
CA CYS A 618 -29.23 5.90 -49.47
C CYS A 618 -28.53 4.55 -49.27
N ILE A 619 -29.04 3.51 -49.92
CA ILE A 619 -28.48 2.15 -49.80
C ILE A 619 -27.12 2.07 -50.47
N LYS A 620 -26.98 2.54 -51.72
CA LYS A 620 -25.70 2.54 -52.44
C LYS A 620 -24.65 3.40 -51.74
N GLY A 621 -25.04 4.55 -51.19
CA GLY A 621 -24.12 5.45 -50.49
C GLY A 621 -23.71 5.00 -49.09
N CYS A 622 -24.42 4.05 -48.47
CA CYS A 622 -24.12 3.58 -47.11
C CYS A 622 -23.52 2.17 -47.07
N ILE A 623 -23.64 1.36 -48.13
CA ILE A 623 -23.29 -0.07 -48.08
C ILE A 623 -21.82 -0.31 -47.71
N ASP A 624 -20.88 0.48 -48.25
CA ASP A 624 -19.46 0.32 -47.96
C ASP A 624 -19.10 0.73 -46.53
N SER A 625 -19.77 1.75 -45.98
CA SER A 625 -19.58 2.14 -44.57
C SER A 625 -20.08 1.08 -43.58
N LEU A 626 -20.98 0.19 -44.01
CA LEU A 626 -21.65 -0.81 -43.18
C LEU A 626 -21.01 -2.20 -43.22
N GLU A 627 -20.05 -2.43 -44.14
CA GLU A 627 -19.37 -3.72 -44.33
C GLU A 627 -18.79 -4.28 -43.02
N LYS A 628 -18.14 -3.42 -42.23
CA LYS A 628 -17.55 -3.78 -40.93
C LYS A 628 -18.56 -4.25 -39.89
N LEU A 629 -19.81 -3.77 -39.95
CA LEU A 629 -20.87 -4.13 -39.00
C LEU A 629 -21.62 -5.40 -39.41
N VAL A 630 -21.63 -5.72 -40.71
CA VAL A 630 -22.29 -6.91 -41.26
C VAL A 630 -21.41 -8.16 -41.09
N ASN A 631 -20.08 -8.02 -41.16
CA ASN A 631 -19.11 -9.08 -40.84
C ASN A 631 -19.41 -10.44 -41.52
N ASP A 632 -19.92 -10.40 -42.74
CA ASP A 632 -20.27 -11.54 -43.58
C ASP A 632 -20.01 -11.18 -45.05
N ASP A 633 -18.86 -11.62 -45.56
CA ASP A 633 -18.36 -11.28 -46.89
C ASP A 633 -19.22 -11.90 -48.02
N GLU A 634 -19.87 -13.03 -47.76
CA GLU A 634 -20.74 -13.70 -48.73
C GLU A 634 -22.03 -12.90 -48.93
N ILE A 635 -22.66 -12.46 -47.83
CA ILE A 635 -23.87 -11.64 -47.86
C ILE A 635 -23.58 -10.28 -48.49
N MET A 636 -22.47 -9.63 -48.11
CA MET A 636 -22.05 -8.35 -48.69
C MET A 636 -21.75 -8.46 -50.18
N GLY A 637 -21.09 -9.54 -50.61
CA GLY A 637 -20.85 -9.84 -52.01
C GLY A 637 -22.13 -10.02 -52.82
N CYS A 638 -23.14 -10.69 -52.26
CA CYS A 638 -24.46 -10.85 -52.88
C CYS A 638 -25.20 -9.51 -53.00
N MET A 639 -25.18 -8.67 -51.96
CA MET A 639 -25.82 -7.35 -51.99
C MET A 639 -25.19 -6.42 -53.04
N ARG A 640 -23.85 -6.39 -53.12
CA ARG A 640 -23.13 -5.58 -54.12
C ARG A 640 -23.50 -6.00 -55.54
N LYS A 641 -23.57 -7.31 -55.82
CA LYS A 641 -24.01 -7.83 -57.12
C LYS A 641 -25.44 -7.40 -57.44
N CYS A 642 -26.37 -7.52 -56.50
CA CYS A 642 -27.75 -7.09 -56.68
C CYS A 642 -27.89 -5.58 -56.98
N LEU A 643 -27.04 -4.73 -56.38
CA LEU A 643 -27.03 -3.28 -56.61
C LEU A 643 -26.35 -2.87 -57.93
N GLN A 644 -25.49 -3.72 -58.50
CA GLN A 644 -24.78 -3.49 -59.77
C GLN A 644 -25.60 -3.88 -61.00
N THR A 645 -26.53 -4.84 -60.86
CA THR A 645 -27.52 -5.17 -61.90
C THR A 645 -28.48 -4.01 -62.12
N GLN A 646 -28.14 -3.09 -63.03
CA GLN A 646 -29.12 -2.20 -63.62
C GLN A 646 -30.05 -3.03 -64.50
N GLY A 647 -31.32 -3.13 -64.10
CA GLY A 647 -32.46 -3.50 -64.96
C GLY A 647 -32.18 -4.53 -66.06
N GLY A 648 -32.20 -5.80 -65.71
CA GLY A 648 -32.22 -6.92 -66.66
C GLY A 648 -32.61 -8.19 -65.94
N TYR A 649 -33.88 -8.57 -66.15
CA TYR A 649 -34.67 -9.69 -65.59
C TYR A 649 -33.93 -10.81 -64.86
#